data_AF-A0A7J4XGD0-F1
#
_entry.id   AF-A0A7J4XGD0-F1
#
_cell.length_a   1.000
_cell.length_b   1.000
_cell.length_c   1.000
_cell.angle_alpha   90.00
_cell.angle_beta   90.00
_cell.angle_gamma   90.00
#
_symmetry.space_group_name_H-M   'P 1'
#
loop_
_entity.id
_entity.type
_entity.pdbx_description
1 polymer ?
#
loop_
_entity_poly.entity_id
_entity_poly.type
_entity_poly.pdbx_seq_one_letter_code
_entity_poly.pdbx_strand_id
1 'polypeptide(L)'
;MRFFSVILFALLCSCVSLFARETQTVVSIENENKELSGMIDMHMTGEIPLKNASVNLVSQDAWLFFDNVRPSEVIEKYASMIKVSGEVLQPGKNSRVDVFLHGTVIIPHDENYEPLQVFTGENYSGENRTYLVDSCYQDLESFDNAIRSFKLKRGYMATLANESNGQGYSRVFIADNEDIDIPVLPHELNGKVSYIRCFRWEWVSKKGWCSSGAGCYNEIDLTASTWYYSWSADRESLNDAEFVPIKQNWGWPGFAEINSKSNVTHLLGYNEPDRPEQANASVEKAIGQWPQMMESGLRLGTPAIADNLNWLYSFLDECKKRNYRVDYVAVHAYWGGSGGAQVVTDGNGNISPEKWYQKLKAIHDRTGLPIWITEWNNGANWTHETWPADEASKQQKQLTDLKGILNVLDTCSFIERYSIYNWVGDERALVVGKDDNGNYTAGGAIDQKLTPAGEYYRDLHAPMAYNPLKAVVPTYQVVTPELEASYNMNSRAVEVSWTDYNGELTDEYVLERKTDDGEFEELISGVGQLKNQYSEELKPTESHAYTYRVKIKSGSEEKYSNEMVVDVPIVKGTSDVRYGVATLSDLVWKYFFFEDGAAYSTTPAVVFGGFSSATRTLLSYHLQGTSTNGFRFKFTPWEYQNVTELPKAENAPYIVATKGNYKWGDLDVEAGDVRSVNDEWKKVTFTKPFTEAPVVFVSPSSAKVTSPSFARVRNVTKEGFEVHFTREKSMTGSFSRENICYFAIVPGMTVVNGKKIKVGKTAEVVGELSNKAELSFDGTYTDPAFYCTLLTSNDSFTSNLRYSGLTSEAVTFMKQREKSAGASGTSALDQVGWMVIESGAIVGTGNIETTAEEGTLKIFPTLTRDILDVTAEWGTRIFIYSVGGSLVKNLVYRGISFSVCELSAGMYILRTDKGESGRFVKID
;
A
#
# COMPACT_ATOMS: atom_id res chain seq x y z
N MET A 1 -4.27 38.02 -4.07
CA MET A 1 -4.72 39.42 -3.97
C MET A 1 -6.24 39.45 -4.13
N ARG A 2 -6.99 39.58 -3.02
CA ARG A 2 -8.43 39.91 -2.88
C ARG A 2 -9.44 38.98 -3.61
N PHE A 3 -10.52 38.49 -3.01
CA PHE A 3 -11.56 39.26 -2.32
C PHE A 3 -12.33 38.41 -1.29
N PHE A 4 -12.61 39.06 -0.15
CA PHE A 4 -13.59 38.69 0.86
C PHE A 4 -15.00 38.55 0.26
N SER A 5 -15.79 37.62 0.78
CA SER A 5 -17.26 37.72 0.75
C SER A 5 -17.80 37.34 2.12
N VAL A 6 -18.06 38.40 2.89
CA VAL A 6 -18.90 38.41 4.09
C VAL A 6 -20.35 38.37 3.61
N ILE A 7 -21.10 37.32 3.96
CA ILE A 7 -22.57 37.36 3.85
C ILE A 7 -23.14 37.44 5.27
N LEU A 8 -23.83 38.56 5.46
CA LEU A 8 -24.60 38.99 6.61
C LEU A 8 -25.89 38.14 6.68
N PHE A 9 -26.14 37.45 7.80
CA PHE A 9 -27.47 36.91 8.12
C PHE A 9 -27.97 37.61 9.38
N ALA A 10 -29.03 38.42 9.23
CA ALA A 10 -29.63 39.19 10.30
C ALA A 10 -30.92 38.51 10.78
N LEU A 11 -30.93 38.20 12.08
CA LEU A 11 -32.03 38.20 13.04
C LEU A 11 -33.38 37.55 12.68
N LEU A 12 -33.59 36.37 13.27
CA LEU A 12 -34.80 36.07 14.05
C LEU A 12 -34.35 35.59 15.44
N CYS A 13 -34.16 36.54 16.35
CA CYS A 13 -33.96 36.27 17.78
C CYS A 13 -35.29 35.83 18.40
N SER A 14 -35.52 34.52 18.48
CA SER A 14 -36.21 33.95 19.63
C SER A 14 -35.23 33.93 20.79
N CYS A 15 -35.55 34.65 21.86
CA CYS A 15 -34.75 34.75 23.09
C CYS A 15 -34.58 33.36 23.73
N VAL A 16 -33.56 32.62 23.31
CA VAL A 16 -32.92 31.62 24.16
C VAL A 16 -31.97 32.40 25.03
N SER A 17 -32.34 32.59 26.29
CA SER A 17 -31.37 32.96 27.32
C SER A 17 -30.32 31.85 27.36
N LEU A 18 -29.21 32.03 26.65
CA LEU A 18 -27.98 31.29 26.89
C LEU A 18 -27.59 31.63 28.33
N PHE A 19 -27.89 30.73 29.26
CA PHE A 19 -27.29 30.78 30.58
C PHE A 19 -25.80 30.47 30.37
N ALA A 20 -24.97 31.52 30.41
CA ALA A 20 -23.53 31.34 30.40
C ALA A 20 -23.14 30.53 31.64
N ARG A 21 -22.29 29.51 31.46
CA ARG A 21 -21.73 28.73 32.57
C ARG A 21 -20.94 29.68 33.48
N GLU A 22 -21.27 29.66 34.77
CA GLU A 22 -20.64 30.52 35.76
C GLU A 22 -19.37 29.86 36.30
N THR A 23 -18.20 30.49 36.12
CA THR A 23 -16.97 30.02 36.77
C THR A 23 -16.75 30.79 38.07
N GLN A 24 -16.66 30.06 39.18
CA GLN A 24 -16.32 30.60 40.50
C GLN A 24 -14.96 30.04 40.92
N THR A 25 -14.05 30.90 41.39
CA THR A 25 -12.74 30.48 41.88
C THR A 25 -12.54 30.98 43.30
N VAL A 26 -12.19 30.07 44.20
CA VAL A 26 -11.87 30.35 45.60
C VAL A 26 -10.59 29.63 46.01
N VAL A 27 -9.93 30.10 47.06
CA VAL A 27 -8.79 29.37 47.64
C VAL A 27 -9.29 28.14 48.39
N SER A 28 -10.29 28.31 49.25
CA SER A 28 -10.93 27.24 50.00
C SER A 28 -12.35 27.64 50.40
N ILE A 29 -13.20 26.65 50.69
CA ILE A 29 -14.52 26.83 51.30
C ILE A 29 -14.37 26.54 52.80
N GLU A 30 -14.83 27.47 53.63
CA GLU A 30 -14.64 27.41 55.08
C GLU A 30 -15.95 27.66 55.83
N ASN A 31 -16.26 26.80 56.80
CA ASN A 31 -17.39 26.97 57.74
C ASN A 31 -18.77 27.15 57.06
N GLU A 32 -18.97 26.59 55.87
CA GLU A 32 -20.24 26.66 55.15
C GLU A 32 -20.59 25.34 54.44
N ASN A 33 -21.89 25.14 54.21
CA ASN A 33 -22.40 24.10 53.32
C ASN A 33 -22.81 24.76 52.00
N LYS A 34 -22.07 24.50 50.93
CA LYS A 34 -22.29 25.10 49.62
C LYS A 34 -23.21 24.20 48.79
N GLU A 35 -24.25 24.78 48.19
CA GLU A 35 -25.07 24.09 47.19
C GLU A 35 -24.81 24.67 45.80
N LEU A 36 -24.52 23.79 44.85
CA LEU A 36 -24.28 24.15 43.44
C LEU A 36 -25.42 23.59 42.59
N SER A 37 -26.40 24.44 42.27
CA SER A 37 -27.67 24.07 41.61
C SER A 37 -27.82 24.60 40.17
N GLY A 38 -26.87 25.38 39.68
CA GLY A 38 -26.84 25.91 38.31
C GLY A 38 -25.80 25.24 37.42
N MET A 39 -25.56 25.82 36.24
CA MET A 39 -24.40 25.50 35.40
C MET A 39 -23.18 26.24 35.96
N ILE A 40 -22.41 25.59 36.85
CA ILE A 40 -21.34 26.23 37.62
C ILE A 40 -20.06 25.38 37.52
N ASP A 41 -18.93 26.04 37.26
CA ASP A 41 -17.59 25.49 37.46
C ASP A 41 -16.98 26.12 38.71
N MET A 42 -16.92 25.36 39.81
CA MET A 42 -16.38 25.82 41.09
C MET A 42 -14.95 25.32 41.28
N HIS A 43 -13.97 26.21 41.14
CA HIS A 43 -12.55 25.93 41.32
C HIS A 43 -12.07 26.26 42.72
N MET A 44 -11.41 25.30 43.37
CA MET A 44 -10.71 25.47 44.64
C MET A 44 -9.21 25.32 44.43
N THR A 45 -8.47 26.40 44.67
CA THR A 45 -7.04 26.48 44.33
C THR A 45 -6.09 26.18 45.50
N GLY A 46 -6.59 26.06 46.73
CA GLY A 46 -5.77 25.80 47.91
C GLY A 46 -5.46 24.32 48.12
N GLU A 47 -4.35 24.01 48.79
CA GLU A 47 -3.95 22.64 49.18
C GLU A 47 -4.88 22.02 50.23
N ILE A 48 -5.58 22.84 51.01
CA ILE A 48 -6.64 22.43 51.95
C ILE A 48 -7.95 23.11 51.51
N PRO A 49 -8.64 22.57 50.49
CA PRO A 49 -9.75 23.25 49.82
C PRO A 49 -11.06 23.25 50.61
N LEU A 50 -11.30 22.27 51.50
CA LEU A 50 -12.48 22.21 52.37
C LEU A 50 -12.07 22.24 53.84
N LYS A 51 -12.54 23.24 54.61
CA LYS A 51 -12.26 23.38 56.04
C LYS A 51 -13.55 23.53 56.83
N ASN A 52 -13.97 22.47 57.52
CA ASN A 52 -15.26 22.43 58.22
C ASN A 52 -16.41 22.88 57.30
N ALA A 53 -16.39 22.37 56.07
CA ALA A 53 -17.29 22.76 54.99
C ALA A 53 -17.78 21.52 54.24
N SER A 54 -18.89 21.64 53.52
CA SER A 54 -19.37 20.61 52.60
C SER A 54 -19.86 21.23 51.29
N VAL A 55 -19.85 20.45 50.21
CA VAL A 55 -20.37 20.88 48.90
C VAL A 55 -21.40 19.87 48.42
N ASN A 56 -22.57 20.33 47.98
CA ASN A 56 -23.62 19.52 47.38
C ASN A 56 -23.82 19.91 45.91
N LEU A 57 -23.49 19.00 45.00
CA LEU A 57 -23.67 19.14 43.55
C LEU A 57 -25.10 18.71 43.20
N VAL A 58 -26.00 19.69 43.01
CA VAL A 58 -27.44 19.44 42.78
C VAL A 58 -27.75 19.37 41.27
N SER A 59 -27.04 20.14 40.46
CA SER A 59 -27.17 20.11 38.99
C SER A 59 -26.16 19.13 38.37
N GLN A 60 -26.56 18.43 37.29
CA GLN A 60 -25.63 17.63 36.49
C GLN A 60 -24.55 18.50 35.79
N ASP A 61 -24.82 19.78 35.59
CA ASP A 61 -23.88 20.76 35.04
C ASP A 61 -23.10 21.56 36.10
N ALA A 62 -23.14 21.15 37.38
CA ALA A 62 -22.35 21.76 38.46
C ALA A 62 -21.06 20.97 38.71
N TRP A 63 -19.94 21.42 38.14
CA TRP A 63 -18.65 20.74 38.24
C TRP A 63 -17.81 21.37 39.34
N LEU A 64 -17.12 20.52 40.11
CA LEU A 64 -16.28 20.94 41.24
C LEU A 64 -14.83 20.55 40.98
N PHE A 65 -13.93 21.52 41.05
CA PHE A 65 -12.52 21.35 40.73
C PHE A 65 -11.66 21.57 41.98
N PHE A 66 -10.69 20.68 42.17
CA PHE A 66 -9.63 20.77 43.16
C PHE A 66 -8.32 20.94 42.39
N ASP A 67 -7.94 22.19 42.08
CA ASP A 67 -6.91 22.47 41.07
C ASP A 67 -5.52 21.94 41.46
N ASN A 68 -5.27 21.76 42.76
CA ASN A 68 -3.97 21.34 43.32
C ASN A 68 -4.06 20.09 44.21
N VAL A 69 -5.15 19.32 44.14
CA VAL A 69 -5.30 18.07 44.90
C VAL A 69 -5.63 16.94 43.93
N ARG A 70 -4.84 15.86 43.96
CA ARG A 70 -4.99 14.72 43.04
C ARG A 70 -6.27 13.92 43.32
N PRO A 71 -6.85 13.23 42.32
CA PRO A 71 -8.09 12.48 42.48
C PRO A 71 -8.08 11.48 43.64
N SER A 72 -7.01 10.71 43.80
CA SER A 72 -6.84 9.75 44.89
C SER A 72 -6.95 10.41 46.27
N GLU A 73 -6.33 11.57 46.44
CA GLU A 73 -6.38 12.35 47.69
C GLU A 73 -7.76 12.97 47.92
N VAL A 74 -8.45 13.42 46.86
CA VAL A 74 -9.83 13.91 46.96
C VAL A 74 -10.78 12.81 47.43
N ILE A 75 -10.65 11.61 46.86
CA ILE A 75 -11.43 10.44 47.24
C ILE A 75 -11.18 10.08 48.71
N GLU A 76 -9.92 10.03 49.13
CA GLU A 76 -9.55 9.65 50.50
C GLU A 76 -10.00 10.68 51.54
N LYS A 77 -9.75 11.97 51.31
CA LYS A 77 -9.87 13.02 52.33
C LYS A 77 -11.18 13.79 52.30
N TYR A 78 -11.78 13.98 51.12
CA TYR A 78 -12.87 14.93 50.93
C TYR A 78 -14.19 14.29 50.48
N ALA A 79 -14.23 13.03 50.03
CA ALA A 79 -15.44 12.39 49.52
C ALA A 79 -16.64 12.44 50.51
N SER A 80 -16.40 12.25 51.81
CA SER A 80 -17.47 12.32 52.84
C SER A 80 -18.06 13.72 53.04
N MET A 81 -17.35 14.77 52.60
CA MET A 81 -17.76 16.17 52.67
C MET A 81 -18.45 16.64 51.38
N ILE A 82 -18.51 15.79 50.35
CA ILE A 82 -19.08 16.10 49.05
C ILE A 82 -20.33 15.26 48.86
N LYS A 83 -21.38 15.90 48.37
CA LYS A 83 -22.65 15.25 48.04
C LYS A 83 -23.01 15.48 46.58
N VAL A 84 -23.68 14.50 45.99
CA VAL A 84 -24.29 14.57 44.67
C VAL A 84 -25.78 14.34 44.84
N SER A 85 -26.57 15.37 44.54
CA SER A 85 -28.03 15.38 44.77
C SER A 85 -28.43 14.93 46.18
N GLY A 86 -27.64 15.34 47.19
CA GLY A 86 -27.88 15.01 48.60
C GLY A 86 -27.27 13.69 49.12
N GLU A 87 -26.83 12.80 48.25
CA GLU A 87 -26.12 11.57 48.62
C GLU A 87 -24.61 11.78 48.69
N VAL A 88 -23.89 11.09 49.58
CA VAL A 88 -22.42 11.18 49.66
C VAL A 88 -21.79 10.76 48.33
N LEU A 89 -20.71 11.45 47.94
CA LEU A 89 -19.92 11.15 46.75
C LEU A 89 -19.52 9.66 46.70
N GLN A 90 -19.88 8.99 45.61
CA GLN A 90 -19.51 7.61 45.29
C GLN A 90 -18.88 7.61 43.89
N PRO A 91 -17.54 7.75 43.80
CA PRO A 91 -16.83 7.78 42.52
C PRO A 91 -17.18 6.57 41.66
N GLY A 92 -17.46 6.80 40.38
CA GLY A 92 -17.84 5.79 39.41
C GLY A 92 -19.30 5.33 39.49
N LYS A 93 -20.07 5.76 40.49
CA LYS A 93 -21.48 5.37 40.66
C LYS A 93 -22.45 6.53 40.53
N ASN A 94 -22.35 7.54 41.38
CA ASN A 94 -23.21 8.75 41.31
C ASN A 94 -22.46 9.97 40.75
N SER A 95 -21.19 9.81 40.44
CA SER A 95 -20.31 10.87 39.93
C SER A 95 -19.08 10.27 39.25
N ARG A 96 -18.43 11.09 38.43
CA ARG A 96 -17.05 10.88 37.97
C ARG A 96 -16.09 11.71 38.82
N VAL A 97 -14.91 11.17 39.07
CA VAL A 97 -13.81 11.85 39.75
C VAL A 97 -12.57 11.59 38.91
N ASP A 98 -12.23 12.55 38.08
CA ASP A 98 -11.26 12.38 37.00
C ASP A 98 -10.11 13.37 37.14
N VAL A 99 -9.00 13.08 36.46
CA VAL A 99 -7.83 13.96 36.40
C VAL A 99 -8.19 15.28 35.70
N PHE A 100 -7.77 16.40 36.31
CA PHE A 100 -7.80 17.72 35.69
C PHE A 100 -6.46 18.43 35.92
N LEU A 101 -5.61 18.40 34.89
CA LEU A 101 -4.18 18.74 35.00
C LEU A 101 -3.55 17.95 36.15
N HIS A 102 -3.00 18.61 37.16
CA HIS A 102 -2.42 18.00 38.36
C HIS A 102 -3.43 17.85 39.50
N GLY A 103 -4.66 18.29 39.28
CA GLY A 103 -5.75 18.29 40.23
C GLY A 103 -6.87 17.33 39.84
N THR A 104 -8.06 17.61 40.36
CA THR A 104 -9.25 16.77 40.21
C THR A 104 -10.43 17.57 39.67
N VAL A 105 -11.26 16.93 38.85
CA VAL A 105 -12.62 17.37 38.56
C VAL A 105 -13.62 16.34 39.04
N ILE A 106 -14.69 16.81 39.69
CA ILE A 106 -15.86 16.00 40.08
C ILE A 106 -17.04 16.41 39.22
N ILE A 107 -17.58 15.43 38.50
CA ILE A 107 -18.71 15.62 37.58
C ILE A 107 -19.89 14.80 38.11
N PRO A 108 -21.05 15.41 38.41
CA PRO A 108 -22.22 14.74 38.97
C PRO A 108 -23.02 13.95 37.91
N HIS A 109 -22.32 13.16 37.11
CA HIS A 109 -22.88 12.21 36.16
C HIS A 109 -22.71 10.79 36.70
N ASP A 110 -23.80 10.05 36.79
CA ASP A 110 -23.80 8.67 37.27
C ASP A 110 -23.28 7.66 36.21
N GLU A 111 -23.17 6.40 36.61
CA GLU A 111 -22.67 5.31 35.77
C GLU A 111 -23.52 5.05 34.50
N ASN A 112 -24.79 5.46 34.49
CA ASN A 112 -25.73 5.27 33.39
C ASN A 112 -25.97 6.55 32.58
N TYR A 113 -25.15 7.59 32.79
CA TYR A 113 -25.29 8.85 32.06
C TYR A 113 -25.03 8.66 30.55
N GLU A 114 -25.97 9.11 29.72
CA GLU A 114 -25.91 9.01 28.25
C GLU A 114 -25.54 10.38 27.64
N PRO A 115 -24.25 10.62 27.32
CA PRO A 115 -23.77 11.95 26.94
C PRO A 115 -24.04 12.37 25.50
N LEU A 116 -24.33 11.42 24.61
CA LEU A 116 -24.57 11.67 23.19
C LEU A 116 -26.05 11.51 22.88
N GLN A 117 -26.67 12.55 22.32
CA GLN A 117 -28.02 12.52 21.78
C GLN A 117 -27.97 12.78 20.26
N VAL A 118 -28.50 11.86 19.46
CA VAL A 118 -28.53 11.98 17.99
C VAL A 118 -29.96 12.20 17.49
N PHE A 119 -30.08 12.77 16.29
CA PHE A 119 -31.35 13.10 15.67
C PHE A 119 -31.36 12.70 14.20
N THR A 120 -32.49 12.17 13.73
CA THR A 120 -32.71 11.76 12.32
C THR A 120 -32.93 12.95 11.38
N GLY A 121 -33.27 14.13 11.91
CA GLY A 121 -33.39 15.38 11.17
C GLY A 121 -32.24 16.33 11.45
N GLU A 122 -32.05 17.29 10.55
CA GLU A 122 -31.18 18.45 10.79
C GLU A 122 -31.79 19.37 11.85
N ASN A 123 -30.96 20.22 12.46
CA ASN A 123 -31.34 21.17 13.51
C ASN A 123 -32.10 20.51 14.68
N TYR A 124 -31.66 19.30 15.08
CA TYR A 124 -32.20 18.54 16.19
C TYR A 124 -33.69 18.18 16.03
N SER A 125 -34.14 17.99 14.78
CA SER A 125 -35.51 17.58 14.45
C SER A 125 -35.62 16.07 14.22
N GLY A 126 -36.86 15.56 14.09
CA GLY A 126 -37.12 14.15 13.86
C GLY A 126 -37.07 13.29 15.13
N GLU A 127 -36.95 11.97 14.95
CA GLU A 127 -36.72 11.02 16.04
C GLU A 127 -35.33 11.21 16.63
N ASN A 128 -35.20 10.99 17.94
CA ASN A 128 -33.92 11.11 18.66
C ASN A 128 -33.65 9.87 19.53
N ARG A 129 -32.36 9.62 19.78
CA ARG A 129 -31.86 8.52 20.61
C ARG A 129 -30.61 8.97 21.37
N THR A 130 -30.39 8.39 22.55
CA THR A 130 -29.22 8.63 23.40
C THR A 130 -28.33 7.39 23.45
N TYR A 131 -27.03 7.59 23.73
CA TYR A 131 -26.04 6.51 23.77
C TYR A 131 -25.15 6.59 25.01
N LEU A 132 -24.86 5.42 25.60
CA LEU A 132 -23.97 5.26 26.74
C LEU A 132 -22.49 5.32 26.33
N VAL A 133 -21.64 5.63 27.31
CA VAL A 133 -20.18 5.47 27.18
C VAL A 133 -19.76 4.00 27.15
N ASP A 134 -18.56 3.74 26.63
CA ASP A 134 -17.87 2.44 26.56
C ASP A 134 -18.60 1.34 25.75
N SER A 135 -19.80 1.64 25.24
CA SER A 135 -20.57 0.79 24.34
C SER A 135 -20.27 1.12 22.88
N CYS A 136 -20.11 0.07 22.08
CA CYS A 136 -19.91 0.16 20.64
C CYS A 136 -21.23 -0.18 19.93
N TYR A 137 -21.82 0.80 19.25
CA TYR A 137 -23.09 0.66 18.54
C TYR A 137 -22.83 0.58 17.03
N GLN A 138 -23.34 -0.48 16.40
CA GLN A 138 -23.15 -0.81 14.99
C GLN A 138 -24.51 -1.03 14.33
N ASP A 139 -24.62 -0.79 13.02
CA ASP A 139 -25.81 -0.97 12.18
C ASP A 139 -27.06 -0.20 12.63
N LEU A 140 -26.97 0.56 13.75
CA LEU A 140 -27.87 1.53 14.41
C LEU A 140 -29.41 1.35 14.30
N GLU A 141 -29.90 0.18 13.91
CA GLU A 141 -31.31 -0.13 13.71
C GLU A 141 -32.03 0.91 12.82
N SER A 142 -33.11 1.53 13.31
CA SER A 142 -33.85 2.59 12.61
C SER A 142 -33.07 3.90 12.45
N PHE A 143 -31.95 4.06 13.16
CA PHE A 143 -31.07 5.22 13.06
C PHE A 143 -29.93 5.02 12.06
N ASP A 144 -29.75 3.81 11.55
CA ASP A 144 -28.74 3.50 10.54
C ASP A 144 -28.92 4.34 9.30
N ASN A 145 -27.84 5.03 8.88
CA ASN A 145 -27.89 5.92 7.74
C ASN A 145 -28.99 7.01 7.83
N ALA A 146 -29.48 7.32 9.03
CA ALA A 146 -30.56 8.28 9.23
C ALA A 146 -30.14 9.51 10.04
N ILE A 147 -29.03 9.44 10.78
CA ILE A 147 -28.59 10.53 11.67
C ILE A 147 -28.10 11.73 10.86
N ARG A 148 -28.58 12.94 11.22
CA ARG A 148 -28.24 14.20 10.53
C ARG A 148 -27.75 15.31 11.46
N SER A 149 -28.03 15.22 12.76
CA SER A 149 -27.56 16.18 13.76
C SER A 149 -27.37 15.49 15.12
N PHE A 150 -26.56 16.08 16.02
CA PHE A 150 -26.34 15.52 17.36
C PHE A 150 -25.95 16.59 18.38
N LYS A 151 -26.07 16.22 19.66
CA LYS A 151 -25.55 16.95 20.82
C LYS A 151 -24.67 16.02 21.65
N LEU A 152 -23.47 16.47 22.02
CA LEU A 152 -22.52 15.75 22.85
C LEU A 152 -22.18 16.61 24.06
N LYS A 153 -22.43 16.08 25.26
CA LYS A 153 -22.17 16.79 26.52
C LYS A 153 -20.68 16.96 26.78
N ARG A 154 -20.30 18.08 27.41
CA ARG A 154 -18.93 18.35 27.88
C ARG A 154 -18.42 17.21 28.75
N GLY A 155 -17.14 16.89 28.60
CA GLY A 155 -16.47 15.81 29.32
C GLY A 155 -16.57 14.45 28.66
N TYR A 156 -16.95 14.44 27.39
CA TYR A 156 -17.10 13.22 26.60
C TYR A 156 -16.53 13.37 25.19
N MET A 157 -16.16 12.24 24.62
CA MET A 157 -15.71 12.09 23.26
C MET A 157 -16.64 11.11 22.54
N ALA A 158 -16.92 11.34 21.26
CA ALA A 158 -17.70 10.40 20.45
C ALA A 158 -17.05 10.21 19.08
N THR A 159 -16.95 8.97 18.64
CA THR A 159 -16.54 8.62 17.29
C THR A 159 -17.76 8.16 16.50
N LEU A 160 -18.01 8.85 15.40
CA LEU A 160 -19.01 8.48 14.41
C LEU A 160 -18.29 8.01 13.14
N ALA A 161 -18.77 6.93 12.54
CA ALA A 161 -18.30 6.47 11.24
C ALA A 161 -19.46 6.12 10.31
N ASN A 162 -19.20 6.17 9.01
CA ASN A 162 -20.21 5.84 8.02
C ASN A 162 -20.38 4.33 7.82
N GLU A 163 -19.33 3.53 7.96
CA GLU A 163 -19.45 2.06 7.90
C GLU A 163 -19.72 1.46 9.28
N SER A 164 -20.54 0.41 9.35
CA SER A 164 -21.02 -0.15 10.62
C SER A 164 -19.94 -0.84 11.47
N ASN A 165 -18.81 -1.20 10.88
CA ASN A 165 -17.63 -1.70 11.58
C ASN A 165 -16.77 -0.57 12.18
N GLY A 166 -17.05 0.71 11.92
CA GLY A 166 -16.23 1.85 12.35
C GLY A 166 -15.13 2.24 11.36
N GLN A 167 -15.09 1.59 10.19
CA GLN A 167 -14.23 1.95 9.06
C GLN A 167 -14.89 3.06 8.19
N GLY A 168 -14.36 3.26 6.98
CA GLY A 168 -14.75 4.36 6.10
C GLY A 168 -14.34 5.74 6.65
N TYR A 169 -15.12 6.76 6.31
CA TYR A 169 -14.96 8.08 6.92
C TYR A 169 -15.46 8.03 8.35
N SER A 170 -14.51 8.13 9.29
CA SER A 170 -14.79 8.25 10.71
C SER A 170 -14.25 9.57 11.24
N ARG A 171 -14.88 10.11 12.28
CA ARG A 171 -14.45 11.33 12.95
C ARG A 171 -14.66 11.25 14.45
N VAL A 172 -13.65 11.69 15.19
CA VAL A 172 -13.70 11.91 16.63
C VAL A 172 -14.19 13.34 16.92
N PHE A 173 -15.20 13.45 17.76
CA PHE A 173 -15.70 14.71 18.32
C PHE A 173 -15.37 14.74 19.81
N ILE A 174 -14.73 15.80 20.30
CA ILE A 174 -14.26 15.91 21.67
C ILE A 174 -14.91 17.15 22.30
N ALA A 175 -15.89 16.94 23.18
CA ALA A 175 -16.55 18.02 23.92
C ALA A 175 -15.71 18.36 25.16
N ASP A 176 -14.58 19.03 24.93
CA ASP A 176 -13.56 19.32 25.94
C ASP A 176 -14.04 20.31 27.01
N ASN A 177 -14.31 21.57 26.61
CA ASN A 177 -14.61 22.68 27.52
C ASN A 177 -16.06 23.15 27.47
N GLU A 178 -16.85 22.71 26.48
CA GLU A 178 -18.27 23.01 26.31
C GLU A 178 -19.00 21.84 25.63
N ASP A 179 -20.33 21.88 25.67
CA ASP A 179 -21.17 20.92 24.94
C ASP A 179 -20.98 21.16 23.42
N ILE A 180 -20.90 20.09 22.64
CA ILE A 180 -20.86 20.16 21.18
C ILE A 180 -22.27 19.96 20.64
N ASP A 181 -22.80 21.00 20.03
CA ASP A 181 -24.09 21.02 19.35
C ASP A 181 -23.84 21.07 17.82
N ILE A 182 -24.03 19.96 17.11
CA ILE A 182 -23.87 19.88 15.64
C ILE A 182 -25.26 19.88 14.99
N PRO A 183 -25.74 21.02 14.47
CA PRO A 183 -27.08 21.12 13.88
C PRO A 183 -27.17 20.44 12.51
N VAL A 184 -26.05 20.29 11.80
CA VAL A 184 -25.97 19.59 10.52
C VAL A 184 -24.64 18.86 10.47
N LEU A 185 -24.67 17.54 10.31
CA LEU A 185 -23.49 16.72 10.13
C LEU A 185 -22.75 17.08 8.81
N PRO A 186 -21.42 16.90 8.75
CA PRO A 186 -20.69 17.03 7.50
C PRO A 186 -21.21 16.01 6.47
N HIS A 187 -21.04 16.31 5.19
CA HIS A 187 -21.59 15.52 4.07
C HIS A 187 -21.26 14.03 4.17
N GLU A 188 -20.04 13.70 4.60
CA GLU A 188 -19.55 12.32 4.74
C GLU A 188 -20.27 11.51 5.83
N LEU A 189 -20.95 12.17 6.76
CA LEU A 189 -21.71 11.53 7.85
C LEU A 189 -23.22 11.82 7.80
N ASN A 190 -23.67 12.89 7.14
CA ASN A 190 -25.08 13.32 7.16
C ASN A 190 -25.99 12.31 6.44
N GLY A 191 -26.79 11.57 7.20
CA GLY A 191 -27.59 10.47 6.70
C GLY A 191 -26.75 9.27 6.26
N LYS A 192 -25.55 9.12 6.83
CA LYS A 192 -24.62 8.04 6.53
C LYS A 192 -24.01 7.38 7.77
N VAL A 193 -24.33 7.83 8.98
CA VAL A 193 -23.74 7.26 10.22
C VAL A 193 -24.30 5.85 10.45
N SER A 194 -23.39 4.88 10.60
CA SER A 194 -23.71 3.47 10.89
C SER A 194 -22.92 2.90 12.08
N TYR A 195 -22.00 3.69 12.65
CA TYR A 195 -21.21 3.34 13.83
C TYR A 195 -21.12 4.52 14.80
N ILE A 196 -21.29 4.22 16.10
CA ILE A 196 -21.11 5.16 17.20
C ILE A 196 -20.36 4.49 18.35
N ARG A 197 -19.32 5.14 18.88
CA ARG A 197 -18.73 4.80 20.18
C ARG A 197 -18.47 6.07 21.00
N CYS A 198 -18.97 6.10 22.23
CA CYS A 198 -18.79 7.21 23.16
C CYS A 198 -17.80 6.86 24.25
N PHE A 199 -17.02 7.83 24.69
CA PHE A 199 -15.96 7.68 25.69
C PHE A 199 -16.06 8.82 26.71
N ARG A 200 -15.67 8.53 27.94
CA ARG A 200 -15.35 9.58 28.91
C ARG A 200 -14.11 10.34 28.43
N TRP A 201 -14.09 11.65 28.59
CA TRP A 201 -12.94 12.49 28.29
C TRP A 201 -12.21 12.88 29.58
N GLU A 202 -10.88 12.84 29.57
CA GLU A 202 -10.02 13.23 30.69
C GLU A 202 -9.12 14.42 30.31
N TRP A 203 -8.78 15.25 31.30
CA TRP A 203 -8.05 16.50 31.13
C TRP A 203 -6.61 16.38 31.62
N VAL A 204 -5.88 15.41 31.09
CA VAL A 204 -4.49 15.17 31.48
C VAL A 204 -3.57 16.33 31.06
N SER A 205 -2.50 16.55 31.82
CA SER A 205 -1.39 17.41 31.39
C SER A 205 -0.59 16.77 30.25
N LYS A 206 0.25 17.55 29.57
CA LYS A 206 1.15 17.02 28.52
C LYS A 206 2.10 15.94 29.04
N LYS A 207 2.54 16.00 30.30
CA LYS A 207 3.54 15.09 30.85
C LYS A 207 2.96 13.72 31.22
N GLY A 208 3.61 12.68 30.73
CA GLY A 208 3.30 11.29 31.01
C GLY A 208 4.50 10.49 31.48
N TRP A 209 4.27 9.21 31.73
CA TRP A 209 5.29 8.24 32.08
C TRP A 209 5.13 6.95 31.26
N CYS A 210 6.23 6.28 30.96
CA CYS A 210 6.23 4.97 30.31
C CYS A 210 7.02 4.00 31.17
N SER A 211 6.41 2.88 31.55
CA SER A 211 7.05 1.87 32.38
C SER A 211 6.39 0.51 32.22
N SER A 212 6.96 -0.52 32.82
CA SER A 212 6.41 -1.88 32.80
C SER A 212 6.38 -2.47 34.21
N GLY A 213 5.63 -3.56 34.39
CA GLY A 213 5.52 -4.24 35.68
C GLY A 213 5.07 -3.31 36.82
N ALA A 214 5.75 -3.41 37.97
CA ALA A 214 5.47 -2.56 39.14
C ALA A 214 5.73 -1.07 38.89
N GLY A 215 6.65 -0.75 37.96
CA GLY A 215 7.01 0.60 37.51
C GLY A 215 5.80 1.44 37.05
N CYS A 216 4.78 0.79 36.49
CA CYS A 216 3.52 1.43 36.10
C CYS A 216 2.75 2.06 37.27
N TYR A 217 3.03 1.67 38.52
CA TYR A 217 2.29 2.13 39.70
C TYR A 217 3.15 2.99 40.62
N ASN A 218 4.37 2.55 40.93
CA ASN A 218 5.24 3.28 41.86
C ASN A 218 5.93 4.51 41.21
N GLU A 219 6.41 4.41 39.97
CA GLU A 219 7.17 5.49 39.33
C GLU A 219 6.26 6.60 38.77
N ILE A 220 5.04 6.24 38.33
CA ILE A 220 4.06 7.23 37.86
C ILE A 220 3.68 8.22 38.98
N ASP A 221 3.53 7.72 40.22
CA ASP A 221 3.27 8.54 41.40
C ASP A 221 4.48 9.38 41.78
N LEU A 222 5.69 8.80 41.76
CA LEU A 222 6.93 9.56 42.02
C LEU A 222 7.10 10.75 41.06
N THR A 223 6.68 10.60 39.81
CA THR A 223 6.83 11.62 38.77
C THR A 223 5.61 12.53 38.64
N ALA A 224 4.56 12.28 39.42
CA ALA A 224 3.27 12.98 39.36
C ALA A 224 2.77 13.13 37.91
N SER A 225 2.92 12.07 37.11
CA SER A 225 2.50 12.06 35.71
C SER A 225 1.00 11.79 35.62
N THR A 226 0.34 12.39 34.61
CA THR A 226 -1.14 12.38 34.51
C THR A 226 -1.67 11.44 33.44
N TRP A 227 -0.77 10.78 32.71
CA TRP A 227 -1.09 9.71 31.78
C TRP A 227 0.10 8.77 31.64
N TYR A 228 -0.12 7.52 31.21
CA TYR A 228 0.95 6.55 31.03
C TYR A 228 0.63 5.46 30.01
N TYR A 229 1.66 4.74 29.58
CA TYR A 229 1.51 3.51 28.79
C TYR A 229 2.57 2.45 29.16
N SER A 230 2.32 1.20 28.76
CA SER A 230 3.11 0.02 29.19
C SER A 230 3.65 -0.86 28.06
N TRP A 231 3.77 -0.33 26.84
CA TRP A 231 4.08 -1.13 25.63
C TRP A 231 3.12 -2.30 25.40
N SER A 232 1.90 -2.20 25.93
CA SER A 232 0.90 -3.26 25.94
C SER A 232 -0.52 -2.68 26.07
N ALA A 233 -1.52 -3.56 26.15
CA ALA A 233 -2.90 -3.26 26.52
C ALA A 233 -3.26 -3.98 27.84
N ASP A 234 -2.31 -4.11 28.77
CA ASP A 234 -2.41 -4.98 29.95
C ASP A 234 -2.72 -4.23 31.27
N ARG A 235 -3.06 -2.94 31.19
CA ARG A 235 -3.39 -2.10 32.35
C ARG A 235 -4.72 -1.37 32.13
N GLU A 236 -5.16 -0.67 33.16
CA GLU A 236 -6.37 0.16 33.20
C GLU A 236 -5.99 1.56 33.68
N SER A 237 -6.80 2.57 33.37
CA SER A 237 -6.59 3.92 33.93
C SER A 237 -6.60 3.89 35.46
N LEU A 238 -5.73 4.71 36.06
CA LEU A 238 -5.64 4.92 37.51
C LEU A 238 -6.46 6.16 37.89
N ASN A 239 -6.77 6.32 39.18
CA ASN A 239 -7.46 7.53 39.64
C ASN A 239 -6.70 8.81 39.25
N ASP A 240 -5.37 8.78 39.32
CA ASP A 240 -4.51 9.95 39.10
C ASP A 240 -3.91 10.01 37.69
N ALA A 241 -4.21 9.05 36.80
CA ALA A 241 -3.64 9.03 35.45
C ALA A 241 -4.42 8.17 34.44
N GLU A 242 -4.58 8.68 33.23
CA GLU A 242 -5.13 7.95 32.09
C GLU A 242 -4.14 6.88 31.59
N PHE A 243 -4.60 5.64 31.36
CA PHE A 243 -3.82 4.62 30.65
C PHE A 243 -4.06 4.71 29.14
N VAL A 244 -2.98 4.61 28.35
CA VAL A 244 -3.04 4.59 26.88
C VAL A 244 -2.58 3.23 26.36
N PRO A 245 -3.48 2.38 25.80
CA PRO A 245 -3.07 1.14 25.18
C PRO A 245 -2.26 1.38 23.90
N ILE A 246 -1.41 0.41 23.56
CA ILE A 246 -0.65 0.39 22.31
C ILE A 246 -0.80 -0.96 21.62
N LYS A 247 -0.99 -0.91 20.30
CA LYS A 247 -0.78 -2.07 19.44
C LYS A 247 0.73 -2.24 19.25
N GLN A 248 1.42 -2.94 20.16
CA GLN A 248 2.89 -2.95 20.18
C GLN A 248 3.53 -3.42 18.85
N ASN A 249 2.99 -4.47 18.24
CA ASN A 249 3.44 -5.01 16.96
C ASN A 249 2.25 -5.59 16.17
N TRP A 250 2.48 -6.17 14.98
CA TRP A 250 1.42 -6.74 14.16
C TRP A 250 0.59 -7.84 14.88
N GLY A 251 1.24 -8.72 15.63
CA GLY A 251 0.59 -9.88 16.24
C GLY A 251 0.01 -9.64 17.64
N TRP A 252 0.48 -8.61 18.35
CA TRP A 252 0.18 -8.41 19.77
C TRP A 252 0.25 -6.92 20.19
N PRO A 253 -0.53 -6.47 21.18
CA PRO A 253 -1.71 -7.11 21.77
C PRO A 253 -2.82 -7.40 20.76
N GLY A 254 -3.82 -8.20 21.14
CA GLY A 254 -4.97 -8.50 20.29
C GLY A 254 -6.02 -7.39 20.34
N PHE A 255 -6.76 -7.15 19.25
CA PHE A 255 -7.80 -6.12 19.23
C PHE A 255 -8.95 -6.37 20.21
N ALA A 256 -9.24 -7.64 20.54
CA ALA A 256 -10.24 -7.94 21.58
C ALA A 256 -9.81 -7.41 22.96
N GLU A 257 -8.52 -7.52 23.32
CA GLU A 257 -7.96 -6.97 24.56
C GLU A 257 -8.02 -5.43 24.54
N ILE A 258 -7.57 -4.82 23.44
CA ILE A 258 -7.62 -3.35 23.25
C ILE A 258 -9.06 -2.83 23.34
N ASN A 259 -10.00 -3.43 22.61
CA ASN A 259 -11.37 -2.96 22.53
C ASN A 259 -12.15 -3.18 23.83
N SER A 260 -11.70 -4.10 24.68
CA SER A 260 -12.30 -4.36 26.00
C SER A 260 -11.99 -3.28 27.05
N LYS A 261 -11.06 -2.36 26.76
CA LYS A 261 -10.68 -1.29 27.66
C LYS A 261 -11.79 -0.25 27.80
N SER A 262 -11.99 0.19 29.04
CA SER A 262 -12.88 1.28 29.46
C SER A 262 -12.06 2.43 30.03
N ASN A 263 -12.59 3.65 30.00
CA ASN A 263 -11.87 4.86 30.48
C ASN A 263 -10.51 5.08 29.79
N VAL A 264 -10.40 4.72 28.51
CA VAL A 264 -9.25 5.04 27.66
C VAL A 264 -9.74 5.77 26.42
N THR A 265 -9.05 6.83 25.98
CA THR A 265 -9.48 7.63 24.82
C THR A 265 -8.57 7.53 23.61
N HIS A 266 -7.37 6.99 23.77
CA HIS A 266 -6.37 6.89 22.70
C HIS A 266 -5.89 5.46 22.47
N LEU A 267 -5.35 5.23 21.27
CA LEU A 267 -4.66 4.01 20.91
C LEU A 267 -3.41 4.34 20.09
N LEU A 268 -2.26 3.89 20.58
CA LEU A 268 -0.98 4.01 19.87
C LEU A 268 -0.79 2.86 18.86
N GLY A 269 -0.24 3.17 17.68
CA GLY A 269 0.21 2.19 16.69
C GLY A 269 1.52 1.48 17.11
N TYR A 270 2.12 0.72 16.19
CA TYR A 270 3.31 -0.09 16.48
C TYR A 270 4.48 0.68 17.10
N ASN A 271 5.24 -0.01 17.95
CA ASN A 271 6.48 0.49 18.51
C ASN A 271 7.66 0.21 17.58
N GLU A 272 8.28 1.27 17.07
CA GLU A 272 9.49 1.26 16.24
C GLU A 272 9.42 0.24 15.08
N PRO A 273 8.41 0.31 14.19
CA PRO A 273 8.29 -0.62 13.06
C PRO A 273 9.46 -0.54 12.08
N ASP A 274 10.22 0.55 12.11
CA ASP A 274 11.42 0.82 11.32
C ASP A 274 12.69 0.13 11.86
N ARG A 275 12.60 -0.61 12.98
CA ARG A 275 13.72 -1.34 13.60
C ARG A 275 13.54 -2.87 13.54
N PRO A 276 14.57 -3.63 13.10
CA PRO A 276 14.53 -5.10 13.07
C PRO A 276 14.31 -5.78 14.43
N GLU A 277 14.79 -5.17 15.51
CA GLU A 277 14.75 -5.66 16.89
C GLU A 277 13.46 -5.29 17.65
N GLN A 278 12.54 -4.57 17.00
CA GLN A 278 11.29 -4.07 17.58
C GLN A 278 10.08 -4.68 16.84
N ALA A 279 9.08 -3.89 16.45
CA ALA A 279 7.93 -4.39 15.73
C ALA A 279 8.27 -4.90 14.31
N ASN A 280 9.35 -4.41 13.70
CA ASN A 280 9.89 -4.83 12.40
C ASN A 280 8.78 -5.04 11.36
N ALA A 281 8.13 -3.96 10.97
CA ALA A 281 6.97 -3.98 10.08
C ALA A 281 7.16 -3.02 8.90
N SER A 282 6.84 -3.50 7.70
CA SER A 282 6.74 -2.64 6.53
C SER A 282 5.53 -1.71 6.65
N VAL A 283 5.55 -0.60 5.89
CA VAL A 283 4.40 0.29 5.75
C VAL A 283 3.17 -0.47 5.26
N GLU A 284 3.33 -1.34 4.27
CA GLU A 284 2.25 -2.19 3.74
C GLU A 284 1.59 -3.02 4.85
N LYS A 285 2.38 -3.62 5.73
CA LYS A 285 1.88 -4.41 6.85
C LYS A 285 1.12 -3.54 7.85
N ALA A 286 1.63 -2.37 8.22
CA ALA A 286 0.91 -1.46 9.11
C ALA A 286 -0.41 -0.95 8.49
N ILE A 287 -0.39 -0.61 7.20
CA ILE A 287 -1.57 -0.14 6.45
C ILE A 287 -2.63 -1.23 6.33
N GLY A 288 -2.23 -2.48 6.11
CA GLY A 288 -3.16 -3.62 6.06
C GLY A 288 -3.91 -3.85 7.37
N GLN A 289 -3.32 -3.52 8.53
CA GLN A 289 -3.98 -3.66 9.83
C GLN A 289 -4.76 -2.42 10.27
N TRP A 290 -4.47 -1.27 9.68
CA TRP A 290 -5.04 0.01 10.13
C TRP A 290 -6.58 0.05 10.21
N PRO A 291 -7.35 -0.62 9.32
CA PRO A 291 -8.79 -0.75 9.50
C PRO A 291 -9.23 -1.24 10.88
N GLN A 292 -8.55 -2.25 11.44
CA GLN A 292 -8.85 -2.78 12.77
C GLN A 292 -8.52 -1.78 13.90
N MET A 293 -7.60 -0.84 13.67
CA MET A 293 -7.37 0.28 14.58
C MET A 293 -8.57 1.23 14.57
N MET A 294 -9.13 1.53 13.39
CA MET A 294 -10.30 2.42 13.24
C MET A 294 -11.56 1.83 13.88
N GLU A 295 -11.77 0.52 13.77
CA GLU A 295 -12.87 -0.22 14.40
C GLU A 295 -12.95 0.00 15.93
N SER A 296 -11.83 0.31 16.58
CA SER A 296 -11.80 0.61 18.01
C SER A 296 -12.59 1.88 18.36
N GLY A 297 -12.78 2.80 17.42
CA GLY A 297 -13.37 4.12 17.69
C GLY A 297 -12.48 5.03 18.56
N LEU A 298 -11.34 4.56 19.07
CA LEU A 298 -10.40 5.37 19.86
C LEU A 298 -9.73 6.43 18.97
N ARG A 299 -9.13 7.44 19.61
CA ARG A 299 -8.29 8.42 18.92
C ARG A 299 -6.93 7.80 18.57
N LEU A 300 -6.57 7.79 17.30
CA LEU A 300 -5.50 6.94 16.77
C LEU A 300 -4.18 7.69 16.54
N GLY A 301 -3.12 7.19 17.19
CA GLY A 301 -1.75 7.61 16.97
C GLY A 301 -1.05 6.74 15.94
N THR A 302 -0.24 7.33 15.07
CA THR A 302 0.62 6.57 14.15
C THR A 302 1.47 5.53 14.90
N PRO A 303 1.99 4.51 14.21
CA PRO A 303 3.16 3.81 14.71
C PRO A 303 4.29 4.79 15.07
N ALA A 304 4.91 4.58 16.23
CA ALA A 304 5.97 5.43 16.75
C ALA A 304 7.32 4.98 16.15
N ILE A 305 7.89 5.78 15.26
CA ILE A 305 9.18 5.47 14.62
C ILE A 305 10.36 5.76 15.56
N ALA A 306 11.45 5.02 15.39
CA ALA A 306 12.71 5.24 16.10
C ALA A 306 13.51 6.39 15.47
N ASP A 307 13.78 6.32 14.16
CA ASP A 307 14.60 7.31 13.45
C ASP A 307 14.23 7.53 11.97
N ASN A 308 13.48 6.62 11.35
CA ASN A 308 13.19 6.67 9.92
C ASN A 308 11.91 7.47 9.61
N LEU A 309 12.03 8.79 9.52
CA LEU A 309 10.92 9.68 9.14
C LEU A 309 10.28 9.33 7.78
N ASN A 310 11.02 8.73 6.85
CA ASN A 310 10.45 8.32 5.56
C ASN A 310 9.43 7.18 5.71
N TRP A 311 9.62 6.28 6.69
CA TRP A 311 8.64 5.25 7.00
C TRP A 311 7.32 5.90 7.46
N LEU A 312 7.40 6.84 8.41
CA LEU A 312 6.24 7.57 8.93
C LEU A 312 5.50 8.33 7.82
N TYR A 313 6.23 9.08 6.98
CA TYR A 313 5.61 9.85 5.90
C TYR A 313 4.99 8.95 4.84
N SER A 314 5.63 7.84 4.49
CA SER A 314 5.06 6.87 3.56
C SER A 314 3.79 6.24 4.11
N PHE A 315 3.77 5.90 5.40
CA PHE A 315 2.57 5.41 6.09
C PHE A 315 1.42 6.43 6.04
N LEU A 316 1.68 7.69 6.39
CA LEU A 316 0.65 8.74 6.33
C LEU A 316 0.16 9.01 4.91
N ASP A 317 1.05 8.97 3.91
CA ASP A 317 0.67 9.13 2.50
C ASP A 317 -0.22 7.96 2.04
N GLU A 318 0.07 6.72 2.47
CA GLU A 318 -0.79 5.56 2.19
C GLU A 318 -2.14 5.62 2.92
N CYS A 319 -2.19 6.14 4.16
CA CYS A 319 -3.45 6.42 4.85
C CYS A 319 -4.28 7.45 4.09
N LYS A 320 -3.66 8.54 3.64
CA LYS A 320 -4.33 9.59 2.86
C LYS A 320 -4.87 9.06 1.53
N LYS A 321 -4.13 8.20 0.84
CA LYS A 321 -4.60 7.54 -0.40
C LYS A 321 -5.85 6.68 -0.21
N ARG A 322 -6.08 6.18 1.01
CA ARG A 322 -7.21 5.29 1.36
C ARG A 322 -8.26 5.96 2.26
N ASN A 323 -8.16 7.27 2.48
CA ASN A 323 -9.01 8.02 3.42
C ASN A 323 -9.02 7.44 4.85
N TYR A 324 -7.95 6.79 5.28
CA TYR A 324 -7.85 6.26 6.63
C TYR A 324 -7.64 7.37 7.66
N ARG A 325 -8.43 7.35 8.74
CA ARG A 325 -8.32 8.29 9.85
C ARG A 325 -7.01 8.08 10.62
N VAL A 326 -6.30 9.19 10.89
CA VAL A 326 -5.17 9.29 11.81
C VAL A 326 -5.31 10.60 12.57
N ASP A 327 -5.25 10.57 13.89
CA ASP A 327 -5.61 11.73 14.73
C ASP A 327 -4.39 12.45 15.33
N TYR A 328 -3.25 11.76 15.45
CA TYR A 328 -1.98 12.32 15.88
C TYR A 328 -0.78 11.48 15.42
N VAL A 329 0.39 12.09 15.41
CA VAL A 329 1.68 11.46 15.10
C VAL A 329 2.37 11.07 16.39
N ALA A 330 2.82 9.82 16.51
CA ALA A 330 3.71 9.37 17.58
C ALA A 330 5.15 9.25 17.06
N VAL A 331 6.13 9.69 17.87
CA VAL A 331 7.57 9.56 17.57
C VAL A 331 8.37 9.26 18.83
N HIS A 332 9.52 8.61 18.66
CA HIS A 332 10.57 8.57 19.67
C HIS A 332 11.63 9.63 19.41
N ALA A 333 12.14 10.23 20.47
CA ALA A 333 13.07 11.36 20.40
C ALA A 333 14.28 11.18 21.32
N TYR A 334 15.10 10.17 21.05
CA TYR A 334 16.48 10.10 21.55
C TYR A 334 17.39 11.00 20.70
N TRP A 335 17.09 12.29 20.70
CA TRP A 335 17.76 13.29 19.89
C TRP A 335 18.88 13.96 20.69
N GLY A 336 20.05 14.08 20.08
CA GLY A 336 21.20 14.68 20.76
C GLY A 336 22.42 14.80 19.84
N GLY A 337 23.52 14.17 20.22
CA GLY A 337 24.78 14.20 19.48
C GLY A 337 24.75 13.36 18.18
N SER A 338 25.93 13.06 17.64
CA SER A 338 26.08 12.43 16.32
C SER A 338 25.52 11.00 16.20
N GLY A 339 25.25 10.34 17.33
CA GLY A 339 24.60 9.02 17.34
C GLY A 339 23.09 9.07 17.53
N GLY A 340 22.51 10.27 17.71
CA GLY A 340 21.06 10.44 17.87
C GLY A 340 20.30 10.33 16.56
N ALA A 341 19.02 9.94 16.65
CA ALA A 341 18.11 9.87 15.50
C ALA A 341 18.01 11.22 14.76
N GLN A 342 18.14 12.32 15.51
CA GLN A 342 18.34 13.66 14.98
C GLN A 342 19.48 14.33 15.77
N VAL A 343 20.39 14.99 15.05
CA VAL A 343 21.44 15.81 15.67
C VAL A 343 20.87 17.16 16.06
N VAL A 344 20.77 17.40 17.37
CA VAL A 344 20.14 18.60 17.96
C VAL A 344 21.06 19.29 18.97
N THR A 345 22.38 19.13 18.85
CA THR A 345 23.37 19.84 19.67
C THR A 345 23.74 21.22 19.10
N ASP A 346 24.19 22.15 19.95
CA ASP A 346 24.78 23.43 19.56
C ASP A 346 26.24 23.28 19.07
N GLY A 347 26.89 24.40 18.74
CA GLY A 347 28.29 24.40 18.29
C GLY A 347 29.31 23.91 19.33
N ASN A 348 28.90 23.75 20.58
CA ASN A 348 29.71 23.27 21.70
C ASN A 348 29.35 21.84 22.11
N GLY A 349 28.41 21.18 21.41
CA GLY A 349 27.98 19.82 21.72
C GLY A 349 26.92 19.71 22.83
N ASN A 350 26.35 20.83 23.31
CA ASN A 350 25.25 20.83 24.27
C ASN A 350 23.91 20.70 23.58
N ILE A 351 22.87 20.23 24.27
CA ILE A 351 21.54 20.11 23.71
C ILE A 351 20.97 21.49 23.36
N SER A 352 20.36 21.62 22.18
CA SER A 352 19.79 22.87 21.67
C SER A 352 18.25 22.80 21.62
N PRO A 353 17.53 23.48 22.53
CA PRO A 353 16.07 23.58 22.49
C PRO A 353 15.53 24.14 21.16
N GLU A 354 16.25 25.09 20.55
CA GLU A 354 15.88 25.65 19.24
C GLU A 354 15.89 24.57 18.14
N LYS A 355 16.89 23.68 18.12
CA LYS A 355 16.92 22.58 17.14
C LYS A 355 15.82 21.55 17.41
N TRP A 356 15.53 21.26 18.67
CA TRP A 356 14.38 20.44 19.06
C TRP A 356 13.07 21.02 18.50
N TYR A 357 12.83 22.31 18.69
CA TYR A 357 11.67 23.02 18.14
C TYR A 357 11.60 22.88 16.61
N GLN A 358 12.69 23.17 15.91
CA GLN A 358 12.74 23.11 14.44
C GLN A 358 12.42 21.72 13.90
N LYS A 359 12.91 20.65 14.55
CA LYS A 359 12.68 19.26 14.14
C LYS A 359 11.24 18.83 14.36
N LEU A 360 10.68 19.11 15.54
CA LEU A 360 9.27 18.82 15.83
C LEU A 360 8.34 19.63 14.92
N LYS A 361 8.66 20.90 14.70
CA LYS A 361 7.92 21.76 13.77
C LYS A 361 7.95 21.22 12.33
N ALA A 362 9.09 20.71 11.86
CA ALA A 362 9.18 20.13 10.52
C ALA A 362 8.27 18.90 10.34
N ILE A 363 8.16 18.05 11.38
CA ILE A 363 7.22 16.92 11.38
C ILE A 363 5.78 17.46 11.33
N HIS A 364 5.41 18.41 12.20
CA HIS A 364 4.07 18.98 12.23
C HIS A 364 3.70 19.67 10.90
N ASP A 365 4.62 20.44 10.31
CA ASP A 365 4.39 21.13 9.04
C ASP A 365 4.20 20.14 7.88
N ARG A 366 4.86 18.97 7.91
CA ARG A 366 4.71 17.92 6.88
C ARG A 366 3.40 17.15 7.02
N THR A 367 2.92 16.93 8.24
CA THR A 367 1.78 16.04 8.50
C THR A 367 0.48 16.79 8.75
N GLY A 368 0.56 18.02 9.27
CA GLY A 368 -0.59 18.80 9.75
C GLY A 368 -1.18 18.29 11.07
N LEU A 369 -0.63 17.22 11.65
CA LEU A 369 -1.20 16.52 12.81
C LEU A 369 -0.52 16.95 14.13
N PRO A 370 -1.23 16.90 15.27
CA PRO A 370 -0.60 16.99 16.60
C PRO A 370 0.46 15.90 16.80
N ILE A 371 1.46 16.17 17.64
CA ILE A 371 2.56 15.25 17.91
C ILE A 371 2.53 14.77 19.37
N TRP A 372 2.71 13.47 19.53
CA TRP A 372 3.01 12.79 20.77
C TRP A 372 4.45 12.29 20.72
N ILE A 373 5.18 12.50 21.80
CA ILE A 373 6.56 12.03 21.95
C ILE A 373 6.55 10.95 23.02
N THR A 374 6.29 9.71 22.61
CA THR A 374 5.99 8.60 23.53
C THR A 374 7.22 8.06 24.25
N GLU A 375 8.40 8.27 23.67
CA GLU A 375 9.69 8.05 24.36
C GLU A 375 10.65 9.18 24.00
N TRP A 376 11.30 9.77 24.99
CA TRP A 376 12.39 10.71 24.75
C TRP A 376 13.32 10.82 25.95
N ASN A 377 14.52 11.33 25.71
CA ASN A 377 15.40 11.92 26.72
C ASN A 377 16.34 12.90 25.98
N ASN A 378 17.27 13.56 26.67
CA ASN A 378 18.24 14.49 26.07
C ASN A 378 19.37 13.76 25.28
N GLY A 379 19.02 12.72 24.54
CA GLY A 379 19.90 11.71 23.96
C GLY A 379 19.76 10.36 24.66
N ALA A 380 20.70 9.46 24.43
CA ALA A 380 20.82 8.15 25.06
C ALA A 380 22.30 7.75 25.19
N ASN A 381 22.61 6.60 25.78
CA ASN A 381 23.99 6.12 25.94
C ASN A 381 24.73 5.89 24.60
N TRP A 382 24.03 5.87 23.46
CA TRP A 382 24.61 5.77 22.11
C TRP A 382 24.69 7.08 21.33
N THR A 383 24.24 8.22 21.88
CA THR A 383 24.09 9.46 21.09
C THR A 383 25.29 10.42 21.15
N HIS A 384 26.31 10.09 21.96
CA HIS A 384 27.64 10.72 21.98
C HIS A 384 27.68 12.21 22.42
N GLU A 385 26.77 12.66 23.28
CA GLU A 385 26.95 13.96 23.95
C GLU A 385 28.15 13.91 24.90
N THR A 386 28.78 15.07 25.12
CA THR A 386 29.83 15.19 26.12
C THR A 386 29.22 15.30 27.52
N TRP A 387 29.70 14.47 28.46
CA TRP A 387 29.28 14.49 29.86
C TRP A 387 30.44 14.86 30.78
N PRO A 388 30.18 15.63 31.87
CA PRO A 388 31.18 15.87 32.89
C PRO A 388 31.54 14.59 33.65
N ALA A 389 32.69 14.60 34.32
CA ALA A 389 33.23 13.40 34.97
C ALA A 389 32.53 13.05 36.29
N ASP A 390 32.24 14.07 37.12
CA ASP A 390 31.63 13.88 38.44
C ASP A 390 30.10 13.82 38.38
N GLU A 391 29.52 13.08 39.32
CA GLU A 391 28.09 12.78 39.35
C GLU A 391 27.21 14.02 39.55
N ALA A 392 27.63 14.96 40.40
CA ALA A 392 26.85 16.18 40.66
C ALA A 392 26.75 17.05 39.40
N SER A 393 27.86 17.21 38.67
CA SER A 393 27.86 17.94 37.40
C SER A 393 27.04 17.23 36.32
N LYS A 394 27.01 15.89 36.30
CA LYS A 394 26.16 15.12 35.38
C LYS A 394 24.69 15.37 35.64
N GLN A 395 24.26 15.28 36.90
CA GLN A 395 22.88 15.56 37.30
C GLN A 395 22.48 17.00 36.99
N GLN A 396 23.39 17.96 37.19
CA GLN A 396 23.13 19.36 36.85
C GLN A 396 23.01 19.58 35.34
N LYS A 397 23.82 18.89 34.52
CA LYS A 397 23.68 18.91 33.06
C LYS A 397 22.33 18.33 32.65
N GLN A 398 21.94 17.16 33.19
CA GLN A 398 20.65 16.54 32.89
C GLN A 398 19.48 17.47 33.22
N LEU A 399 19.48 18.07 34.41
CA LEU A 399 18.45 19.04 34.81
C LEU A 399 18.38 20.23 33.85
N THR A 400 19.52 20.74 33.40
CA THR A 400 19.59 21.90 32.49
C THR A 400 19.03 21.57 31.11
N ASP A 401 19.44 20.45 30.54
CA ASP A 401 18.96 20.01 29.23
C ASP A 401 17.46 19.67 29.27
N LEU A 402 17.03 18.96 30.32
CA LEU A 402 15.63 18.61 30.56
C LEU A 402 14.74 19.86 30.59
N LYS A 403 15.14 20.89 31.36
CA LYS A 403 14.44 22.19 31.41
C LYS A 403 14.28 22.83 30.04
N GLY A 404 15.35 22.84 29.26
CA GLY A 404 15.34 23.42 27.92
C GLY A 404 14.38 22.70 26.98
N ILE A 405 14.39 21.37 26.97
CA ILE A 405 13.50 20.56 26.13
C ILE A 405 12.04 20.72 26.60
N LEU A 406 11.75 20.57 27.89
CA LEU A 406 10.39 20.71 28.43
C LEU A 406 9.77 22.06 28.10
N ASN A 407 10.53 23.15 28.17
CA ASN A 407 10.05 24.46 27.75
C ASN A 407 9.57 24.47 26.29
N VAL A 408 10.25 23.75 25.38
CA VAL A 408 9.78 23.58 24.00
C VAL A 408 8.49 22.77 23.97
N LEU A 409 8.45 21.61 24.63
CA LEU A 409 7.30 20.70 24.59
C LEU A 409 6.03 21.35 25.16
N ASP A 410 6.17 22.11 26.25
CA ASP A 410 5.05 22.78 26.92
C ASP A 410 4.52 23.97 26.11
N THR A 411 5.41 24.79 25.55
CA THR A 411 5.01 26.01 24.83
C THR A 411 4.55 25.77 23.39
N CYS A 412 4.92 24.63 22.78
CA CYS A 412 4.49 24.29 21.44
C CYS A 412 3.04 23.82 21.42
N SER A 413 2.17 24.58 20.76
CA SER A 413 0.73 24.26 20.65
C SER A 413 0.41 22.98 19.86
N PHE A 414 1.35 22.49 19.05
CA PHE A 414 1.21 21.27 18.25
C PHE A 414 1.80 20.02 18.92
N ILE A 415 2.45 20.17 20.08
CA ILE A 415 2.81 19.04 20.94
C ILE A 415 1.67 18.82 21.90
N GLU A 416 1.10 17.63 21.88
CA GLU A 416 -0.07 17.28 22.68
C GLU A 416 0.30 16.46 23.91
N ARG A 417 1.20 15.48 23.79
CA ARG A 417 1.69 14.70 24.94
C ARG A 417 3.16 14.30 24.79
N TYR A 418 3.83 14.09 25.91
CA TYR A 418 5.17 13.51 25.94
C TYR A 418 5.39 12.60 27.15
N SER A 419 6.20 11.55 26.98
CA SER A 419 6.57 10.63 28.04
C SER A 419 8.08 10.38 27.99
N ILE A 420 8.75 10.74 29.07
CA ILE A 420 10.20 10.60 29.18
C ILE A 420 10.59 9.15 29.45
N TYR A 421 11.63 8.66 28.78
CA TYR A 421 12.14 7.30 28.95
C TYR A 421 13.38 7.30 29.85
N ASN A 422 13.31 6.53 30.93
CA ASN A 422 14.27 6.58 32.04
C ASN A 422 15.56 5.76 31.76
N TRP A 423 15.44 4.63 31.06
CA TRP A 423 16.49 3.58 31.01
C TRP A 423 17.49 3.77 29.86
N VAL A 424 18.13 4.94 29.77
CA VAL A 424 19.13 5.29 28.72
C VAL A 424 20.46 5.82 29.26
N GLY A 425 20.77 5.48 30.50
CA GLY A 425 22.00 5.84 31.21
C GLY A 425 21.69 6.49 32.56
N ASP A 426 22.45 6.13 33.59
CA ASP A 426 22.25 6.61 34.96
C ASP A 426 22.32 8.14 35.05
N GLU A 427 23.18 8.76 34.24
CA GLU A 427 23.31 10.22 34.18
C GLU A 427 22.08 10.94 33.60
N ARG A 428 21.18 10.22 32.90
CA ARG A 428 19.95 10.77 32.31
C ARG A 428 18.69 10.42 33.09
N ALA A 429 18.81 9.58 34.11
CA ALA A 429 17.67 9.05 34.84
C ALA A 429 16.92 10.14 35.62
N LEU A 430 15.60 10.06 35.62
CA LEU A 430 14.73 10.84 36.50
C LEU A 430 14.46 10.08 37.79
N VAL A 431 14.31 8.76 37.69
CA VAL A 431 14.14 7.84 38.81
C VAL A 431 15.35 6.91 38.84
N VAL A 432 15.97 6.77 40.02
CA VAL A 432 17.02 5.79 40.26
C VAL A 432 16.66 4.93 41.45
N GLY A 433 16.97 3.64 41.38
CA GLY A 433 16.84 2.71 42.50
C GLY A 433 18.07 1.83 42.63
N LYS A 434 18.19 1.12 43.74
CA LYS A 434 19.24 0.13 43.96
C LYS A 434 19.01 -1.10 43.09
N ASP A 435 20.08 -1.54 42.43
CA ASP A 435 20.19 -2.87 41.83
C ASP A 435 20.42 -3.94 42.92
N ASP A 436 20.53 -5.21 42.52
CA ASP A 436 20.79 -6.33 43.44
C ASP A 436 22.15 -6.22 44.16
N ASN A 437 23.05 -5.37 43.69
CA ASN A 437 24.35 -5.10 44.30
C ASN A 437 24.33 -3.86 45.22
N GLY A 438 23.18 -3.20 45.38
CA GLY A 438 23.01 -2.01 46.20
C GLY A 438 23.44 -0.70 45.54
N ASN A 439 23.75 -0.69 44.25
CA ASN A 439 24.13 0.51 43.49
C ASN A 439 22.89 1.22 42.93
N TYR A 440 22.82 2.55 43.04
CA TYR A 440 21.77 3.32 42.39
C TYR A 440 21.98 3.36 40.87
N THR A 441 20.98 2.91 40.12
CA THR A 441 20.96 2.88 38.65
C THR A 441 19.57 3.27 38.13
N ALA A 442 19.47 3.64 36.86
CA ALA A 442 18.20 3.94 36.19
C ALA A 442 17.21 2.76 36.18
N GLY A 443 17.71 1.52 36.29
CA GLY A 443 16.90 0.29 36.27
C GLY A 443 16.69 -0.38 37.61
N GLY A 444 17.21 0.18 38.71
CA GLY A 444 17.07 -0.43 40.02
C GLY A 444 15.64 -0.31 40.56
N ALA A 445 15.10 -1.42 41.07
CA ALA A 445 13.73 -1.50 41.58
C ALA A 445 13.62 -1.29 43.10
N ILE A 446 14.74 -1.32 43.83
CA ILE A 446 14.76 -1.26 45.29
C ILE A 446 15.01 0.18 45.74
N ASP A 447 14.26 0.69 46.72
CA ASP A 447 14.54 2.01 47.34
C ASP A 447 14.64 3.15 46.31
N GLN A 448 13.67 3.19 45.38
CA GLN A 448 13.61 4.18 44.30
C GLN A 448 13.49 5.61 44.85
N LYS A 449 14.19 6.54 44.20
CA LYS A 449 14.18 7.97 44.50
C LYS A 449 14.34 8.81 43.23
N LEU A 450 13.95 10.07 43.32
CA LEU A 450 14.12 11.04 42.24
C LEU A 450 15.55 11.58 42.21
N THR A 451 16.06 11.82 41.01
CA THR A 451 17.22 12.69 40.77
C THR A 451 16.77 14.16 40.78
N PRO A 452 17.69 15.15 40.81
CA PRO A 452 17.30 16.56 40.69
C PRO A 452 16.46 16.88 39.43
N ALA A 453 16.72 16.16 38.34
CA ALA A 453 15.92 16.25 37.11
C ALA A 453 14.52 15.62 37.29
N GLY A 454 14.43 14.50 38.01
CA GLY A 454 13.16 13.87 38.38
C GLY A 454 12.30 14.73 39.31
N GLU A 455 12.91 15.40 40.30
CA GLU A 455 12.20 16.36 41.17
C GLU A 455 11.62 17.51 40.35
N TYR A 456 12.40 18.07 39.41
CA TYR A 456 11.88 19.08 38.50
C TYR A 456 10.73 18.58 37.62
N TYR A 457 10.83 17.37 37.08
CA TYR A 457 9.76 16.78 36.26
C TYR A 457 8.48 16.53 37.07
N ARG A 458 8.60 16.07 38.32
CA ARG A 458 7.49 15.92 39.26
C ARG A 458 6.78 17.25 39.51
N ASP A 459 7.55 18.29 39.83
CA ASP A 459 7.03 19.60 40.25
C ASP A 459 6.62 20.49 39.06
N LEU A 460 6.90 20.07 37.82
CA LEU A 460 6.49 20.79 36.61
C LEU A 460 4.97 20.73 36.42
N HIS A 461 4.32 21.89 36.42
CA HIS A 461 2.93 22.07 36.01
C HIS A 461 2.82 22.20 34.49
N ALA A 462 3.01 21.08 33.79
CA ALA A 462 2.82 21.01 32.34
C ALA A 462 1.38 21.45 31.96
N PRO A 463 1.19 22.15 30.83
CA PRO A 463 -0.12 22.61 30.40
C PRO A 463 -1.03 21.45 29.97
N MET A 464 -2.29 21.76 29.68
CA MET A 464 -3.27 20.82 29.15
C MET A 464 -2.72 20.11 27.90
N ALA A 465 -2.92 18.79 27.83
CA ALA A 465 -2.50 18.00 26.69
C ALA A 465 -3.24 18.41 25.41
N TYR A 466 -4.57 18.29 25.44
CA TYR A 466 -5.40 18.57 24.29
C TYR A 466 -5.53 20.06 24.03
N ASN A 467 -5.51 20.41 22.74
CA ASN A 467 -5.72 21.77 22.28
C ASN A 467 -6.81 21.75 21.19
N PRO A 468 -8.01 22.30 21.44
CA PRO A 468 -9.11 22.27 20.47
C PRO A 468 -8.77 23.02 19.17
N LEU A 469 -7.85 23.97 19.19
CA LEU A 469 -7.36 24.66 17.97
C LEU A 469 -6.52 23.75 17.07
N LYS A 470 -6.12 22.58 17.56
CA LYS A 470 -5.39 21.53 16.83
C LYS A 470 -6.23 20.26 16.64
N ALA A 471 -7.53 20.32 16.92
CA ALA A 471 -8.45 19.23 16.65
C ALA A 471 -8.36 18.82 15.18
N VAL A 472 -8.26 17.52 14.94
CA VAL A 472 -8.16 16.97 13.58
C VAL A 472 -9.56 16.72 13.04
N VAL A 473 -9.82 17.28 11.87
CA VAL A 473 -10.98 16.90 11.04
C VAL A 473 -10.42 16.09 9.88
N PRO A 474 -10.71 14.78 9.81
CA PRO A 474 -10.26 13.94 8.70
C PRO A 474 -10.70 14.53 7.37
N THR A 475 -9.80 14.54 6.39
CA THR A 475 -10.12 14.97 5.02
C THR A 475 -10.56 13.77 4.20
N TYR A 476 -11.58 13.96 3.38
CA TYR A 476 -12.01 12.97 2.40
C TYR A 476 -11.66 13.43 0.97
N GLN A 477 -11.27 12.49 0.12
CA GLN A 477 -11.09 12.68 -1.31
C GLN A 477 -11.64 11.47 -2.06
N VAL A 478 -12.19 11.69 -3.26
CA VAL A 478 -12.68 10.58 -4.10
C VAL A 478 -11.51 9.82 -4.70
N VAL A 479 -11.36 8.56 -4.30
CA VAL A 479 -10.25 7.68 -4.71
C VAL A 479 -10.67 6.84 -5.91
N THR A 480 -9.78 6.69 -6.90
CA THR A 480 -10.03 5.78 -8.03
C THR A 480 -10.10 4.32 -7.55
N PRO A 481 -11.09 3.52 -7.99
CA PRO A 481 -11.14 2.09 -7.66
C PRO A 481 -10.03 1.29 -8.36
N GLU A 482 -9.53 0.26 -7.69
CA GLU A 482 -8.52 -0.66 -8.23
C GLU A 482 -9.20 -1.94 -8.72
N LEU A 483 -9.14 -2.21 -10.03
CA LEU A 483 -9.82 -3.31 -10.71
C LEU A 483 -8.87 -4.46 -11.03
N GLU A 484 -9.34 -5.68 -10.81
CA GLU A 484 -8.74 -6.92 -11.27
C GLU A 484 -9.76 -7.74 -12.08
N ALA A 485 -9.30 -8.45 -13.11
CA ALA A 485 -10.14 -9.37 -13.87
C ALA A 485 -9.34 -10.61 -14.29
N SER A 486 -9.97 -11.78 -14.22
CA SER A 486 -9.35 -13.04 -14.63
C SER A 486 -10.38 -14.05 -15.12
N TYR A 487 -10.00 -14.92 -16.05
CA TYR A 487 -10.88 -15.97 -16.55
C TYR A 487 -10.78 -17.25 -15.69
N ASN A 488 -11.91 -17.73 -15.17
CA ASN A 488 -12.05 -18.97 -14.42
C ASN A 488 -12.55 -20.12 -15.34
N MET A 489 -11.72 -21.15 -15.43
CA MET A 489 -11.98 -22.31 -16.29
C MET A 489 -13.13 -23.20 -15.83
N ASN A 490 -13.35 -23.30 -14.52
CA ASN A 490 -14.35 -24.23 -13.98
C ASN A 490 -15.76 -23.69 -14.20
N SER A 491 -15.93 -22.37 -14.03
CA SER A 491 -17.19 -21.66 -14.26
C SER A 491 -17.37 -21.20 -15.71
N ARG A 492 -16.31 -21.25 -16.55
CA ARG A 492 -16.28 -20.62 -17.88
C ARG A 492 -16.69 -19.15 -17.83
N ALA A 493 -16.23 -18.45 -16.80
CA ALA A 493 -16.61 -17.08 -16.52
C ALA A 493 -15.38 -16.18 -16.31
N VAL A 494 -15.51 -14.90 -16.64
CA VAL A 494 -14.58 -13.87 -16.18
C VAL A 494 -15.01 -13.43 -14.79
N GLU A 495 -14.13 -13.62 -13.82
CA GLU A 495 -14.26 -13.08 -12.48
C GLU A 495 -13.61 -11.71 -12.45
N VAL A 496 -14.42 -10.69 -12.17
CA VAL A 496 -14.02 -9.29 -12.05
C VAL A 496 -14.17 -8.91 -10.58
N SER A 497 -13.17 -8.25 -10.01
CA SER A 497 -13.23 -7.71 -8.65
C SER A 497 -12.62 -6.33 -8.61
N TRP A 498 -13.13 -5.46 -7.75
CA TRP A 498 -12.51 -4.16 -7.52
C TRP A 498 -12.58 -3.74 -6.07
N THR A 499 -11.56 -2.98 -5.68
CA THR A 499 -11.48 -2.32 -4.37
C THR A 499 -11.86 -0.87 -4.52
N ASP A 500 -12.91 -0.44 -3.83
CA ASP A 500 -13.34 0.96 -3.80
C ASP A 500 -13.15 1.54 -2.38
N TYR A 501 -12.05 2.25 -2.18
CA TYR A 501 -11.70 2.86 -0.89
C TYR A 501 -12.64 4.00 -0.46
N ASN A 502 -13.60 4.39 -1.29
CA ASN A 502 -14.65 5.31 -0.90
C ASN A 502 -15.78 4.62 -0.13
N GLY A 503 -15.93 3.29 -0.28
CA GLY A 503 -16.98 2.50 0.37
C GLY A 503 -18.37 3.10 0.10
N GLU A 504 -19.14 3.29 1.17
CA GLU A 504 -20.50 3.85 1.12
C GLU A 504 -20.55 5.35 0.71
N LEU A 505 -19.40 6.00 0.53
CA LEU A 505 -19.34 7.34 -0.05
C LEU A 505 -19.37 7.33 -1.59
N THR A 506 -19.25 6.16 -2.23
CA THR A 506 -19.58 6.00 -3.65
C THR A 506 -21.10 5.86 -3.79
N ASP A 507 -21.74 6.91 -4.30
CA ASP A 507 -23.18 6.96 -4.52
C ASP A 507 -23.61 5.98 -5.64
N GLU A 508 -22.74 5.79 -6.64
CA GLU A 508 -22.99 4.89 -7.77
C GLU A 508 -21.68 4.37 -8.36
N TYR A 509 -21.61 3.08 -8.68
CA TYR A 509 -20.61 2.51 -9.58
C TYR A 509 -21.28 1.95 -10.84
N VAL A 510 -20.53 1.89 -11.93
CA VAL A 510 -20.89 1.24 -13.19
C VAL A 510 -19.71 0.39 -13.64
N LEU A 511 -19.89 -0.94 -13.70
CA LEU A 511 -18.93 -1.84 -14.34
C LEU A 511 -19.22 -1.86 -15.84
N GLU A 512 -18.22 -1.50 -16.63
CA GLU A 512 -18.30 -1.45 -18.07
C GLU A 512 -17.35 -2.48 -18.70
N ARG A 513 -17.73 -2.98 -19.88
CA ARG A 513 -16.89 -3.85 -20.69
C ARG A 513 -16.93 -3.43 -22.15
N LYS A 514 -15.83 -3.55 -22.88
CA LYS A 514 -15.84 -3.57 -24.36
C LYS A 514 -15.26 -4.87 -24.90
N THR A 515 -15.70 -5.26 -26.08
CA THR A 515 -15.16 -6.40 -26.84
C THR A 515 -14.29 -5.89 -27.98
N ASP A 516 -13.06 -6.38 -28.04
CA ASP A 516 -12.03 -5.94 -28.98
C ASP A 516 -11.91 -4.40 -29.00
N ASP A 517 -12.01 -3.78 -30.18
CA ASP A 517 -11.94 -2.32 -30.37
C ASP A 517 -13.33 -1.65 -30.34
N GLY A 518 -14.34 -2.32 -29.80
CA GLY A 518 -15.68 -1.79 -29.65
C GLY A 518 -15.81 -0.71 -28.56
N GLU A 519 -17.03 -0.21 -28.38
CA GLU A 519 -17.37 0.74 -27.32
C GLU A 519 -17.62 0.02 -25.99
N PHE A 520 -17.44 0.74 -24.88
CA PHE A 520 -17.80 0.25 -23.55
C PHE A 520 -19.33 0.20 -23.39
N GLU A 521 -19.82 -0.94 -22.93
CA GLU A 521 -21.20 -1.17 -22.52
C GLU A 521 -21.29 -1.44 -21.01
N GLU A 522 -22.37 -0.96 -20.39
CA GLU A 522 -22.66 -1.22 -18.98
C GLU A 522 -23.07 -2.68 -18.78
N LEU A 523 -22.38 -3.35 -17.86
CA LEU A 523 -22.72 -4.70 -17.41
C LEU A 523 -23.64 -4.65 -16.19
N ILE A 524 -23.23 -3.91 -15.17
CA ILE A 524 -23.96 -3.71 -13.91
C ILE A 524 -23.69 -2.32 -13.33
N SER A 525 -24.63 -1.84 -12.55
CA SER A 525 -24.47 -0.66 -11.70
C SER A 525 -25.01 -0.91 -10.30
N GLY A 526 -24.54 -0.14 -9.32
CA GLY A 526 -24.89 -0.32 -7.92
C GLY A 526 -24.29 0.76 -7.01
N VAL A 527 -24.41 0.59 -5.70
CA VAL A 527 -23.78 1.46 -4.68
C VAL A 527 -22.44 0.88 -4.25
N GLY A 528 -21.45 1.72 -3.98
CA GLY A 528 -20.10 1.23 -3.68
C GLY A 528 -20.00 0.54 -2.33
N GLN A 529 -19.17 -0.51 -2.30
CA GLN A 529 -18.66 -1.14 -1.08
C GLN A 529 -17.13 -1.21 -1.17
N LEU A 530 -16.44 -1.44 -0.05
CA LEU A 530 -14.98 -1.56 -0.07
C LEU A 530 -14.48 -2.65 -1.05
N LYS A 531 -15.19 -3.78 -1.12
CA LYS A 531 -14.86 -4.91 -1.99
C LYS A 531 -16.09 -5.30 -2.79
N ASN A 532 -15.94 -5.31 -4.11
CA ASN A 532 -17.02 -5.66 -5.03
C ASN A 532 -16.52 -6.74 -5.99
N GLN A 533 -17.45 -7.53 -6.50
CA GLN A 533 -17.15 -8.62 -7.42
C GLN A 533 -18.31 -8.87 -8.39
N TYR A 534 -17.96 -9.34 -9.57
CA TYR A 534 -18.89 -9.72 -10.62
C TYR A 534 -18.35 -10.93 -11.38
N SER A 535 -19.24 -11.82 -11.81
CA SER A 535 -18.89 -13.01 -12.59
C SER A 535 -19.67 -13.00 -13.89
N GLU A 536 -18.96 -13.04 -15.01
CA GLU A 536 -19.56 -13.03 -16.33
C GLU A 536 -19.29 -14.34 -17.06
N GLU A 537 -20.31 -15.17 -17.30
CA GLU A 537 -20.14 -16.36 -18.13
C GLU A 537 -19.94 -15.96 -19.60
N LEU A 538 -18.79 -16.31 -20.18
CA LEU A 538 -18.48 -16.02 -21.58
C LEU A 538 -18.53 -17.30 -22.41
N LYS A 539 -19.34 -17.30 -23.48
CA LYS A 539 -19.43 -18.39 -24.47
C LYS A 539 -19.06 -17.90 -25.87
N PRO A 540 -17.84 -17.39 -26.07
CA PRO A 540 -17.46 -16.86 -27.37
C PRO A 540 -17.29 -17.99 -28.39
N THR A 541 -17.80 -17.77 -29.59
CA THR A 541 -17.59 -18.65 -30.76
C THR A 541 -16.34 -18.27 -31.55
N GLU A 542 -15.79 -17.09 -31.25
CA GLU A 542 -14.62 -16.47 -31.88
C GLU A 542 -13.60 -16.05 -30.80
N SER A 543 -12.35 -15.81 -31.18
CA SER A 543 -11.37 -15.28 -30.24
C SER A 543 -11.62 -13.78 -30.00
N HIS A 544 -11.72 -13.35 -28.75
CA HIS A 544 -11.99 -11.96 -28.38
C HIS A 544 -11.12 -11.49 -27.20
N ALA A 545 -10.88 -10.18 -27.15
CA ALA A 545 -10.35 -9.49 -25.98
C ALA A 545 -11.49 -8.75 -25.28
N TYR A 546 -11.69 -9.01 -23.99
CA TYR A 546 -12.68 -8.30 -23.18
C TYR A 546 -11.95 -7.32 -22.26
N THR A 547 -12.21 -6.02 -22.42
CA THR A 547 -11.62 -4.98 -21.57
C THR A 547 -12.66 -4.51 -20.57
N TYR A 548 -12.35 -4.59 -19.28
CA TYR A 548 -13.21 -4.16 -18.18
C TYR A 548 -12.69 -2.87 -17.56
N ARG A 549 -13.60 -2.01 -17.12
CA ARG A 549 -13.30 -0.85 -16.26
C ARG A 549 -14.48 -0.54 -15.35
N VAL A 550 -14.23 0.13 -14.23
CA VAL A 550 -15.28 0.59 -13.31
C VAL A 550 -15.28 2.11 -13.28
N LYS A 551 -16.45 2.71 -13.51
CA LYS A 551 -16.73 4.11 -13.25
C LYS A 551 -17.36 4.22 -11.86
N ILE A 552 -16.91 5.18 -11.04
CA ILE A 552 -17.59 5.53 -9.79
C ILE A 552 -18.02 6.99 -9.81
N LYS A 553 -19.04 7.30 -9.02
CA LYS A 553 -19.55 8.64 -8.75
C LYS A 553 -19.71 8.84 -7.25
N SER A 554 -19.14 9.93 -6.75
CA SER A 554 -19.28 10.37 -5.36
C SER A 554 -19.53 11.88 -5.36
N GLY A 555 -20.74 12.26 -4.97
CA GLY A 555 -21.25 13.62 -5.14
C GLY A 555 -21.22 14.07 -6.61
N SER A 556 -20.44 15.11 -6.89
CA SER A 556 -20.25 15.66 -8.24
C SER A 556 -19.02 15.10 -8.96
N GLU A 557 -18.18 14.32 -8.28
CA GLU A 557 -16.96 13.77 -8.87
C GLU A 557 -17.20 12.39 -9.47
N GLU A 558 -16.56 12.14 -10.62
CA GLU A 558 -16.52 10.84 -11.28
C GLU A 558 -15.06 10.40 -11.49
N LYS A 559 -14.78 9.12 -11.26
CA LYS A 559 -13.46 8.50 -11.48
C LYS A 559 -13.59 7.17 -12.21
N TYR A 560 -12.57 6.78 -12.95
CA TYR A 560 -12.47 5.48 -13.60
C TYR A 560 -11.30 4.68 -13.02
N SER A 561 -11.48 3.37 -12.87
CA SER A 561 -10.42 2.41 -12.55
C SER A 561 -9.35 2.34 -13.64
N ASN A 562 -8.29 1.58 -13.36
CA ASN A 562 -7.49 0.96 -14.42
C ASN A 562 -8.37 0.08 -15.32
N GLU A 563 -7.95 -0.09 -16.58
CA GLU A 563 -8.57 -1.05 -17.50
C GLU A 563 -7.88 -2.42 -17.36
N MET A 564 -8.67 -3.50 -17.39
CA MET A 564 -8.17 -4.88 -17.33
C MET A 564 -8.61 -5.65 -18.57
N VAL A 565 -7.65 -6.24 -19.29
CA VAL A 565 -7.91 -7.00 -20.52
C VAL A 565 -7.88 -8.51 -20.25
N VAL A 566 -8.91 -9.22 -20.69
CA VAL A 566 -9.02 -10.68 -20.64
C VAL A 566 -9.17 -11.23 -22.04
N ASP A 567 -8.08 -11.77 -22.60
CA ASP A 567 -8.11 -12.47 -23.89
C ASP A 567 -8.67 -13.90 -23.73
N VAL A 568 -9.62 -14.28 -24.58
CA VAL A 568 -10.23 -15.62 -24.64
C VAL A 568 -10.01 -16.25 -26.03
N PRO A 569 -8.90 -17.01 -26.24
CA PRO A 569 -8.61 -17.67 -27.51
C PRO A 569 -9.46 -18.93 -27.78
N ILE A 570 -9.96 -19.06 -29.02
CA ILE A 570 -10.70 -20.22 -29.54
C ILE A 570 -9.92 -20.92 -30.68
N VAL A 571 -9.73 -22.23 -30.55
CA VAL A 571 -9.15 -23.11 -31.57
C VAL A 571 -10.29 -23.75 -32.37
N LYS A 572 -10.39 -23.39 -33.65
CA LYS A 572 -11.50 -23.80 -34.51
C LYS A 572 -11.31 -25.14 -35.20
N GLY A 573 -12.44 -25.73 -35.61
CA GLY A 573 -12.51 -26.87 -36.50
C GLY A 573 -12.30 -28.20 -35.82
N THR A 574 -12.57 -29.29 -36.55
CA THR A 574 -12.58 -30.67 -36.03
C THR A 574 -11.50 -31.57 -36.64
N SER A 575 -10.63 -31.03 -37.49
CA SER A 575 -9.58 -31.79 -38.18
C SER A 575 -8.52 -32.35 -37.23
N ASP A 576 -7.80 -33.39 -37.70
CA ASP A 576 -6.68 -33.99 -36.96
C ASP A 576 -5.57 -32.99 -36.67
N VAL A 577 -5.27 -32.10 -37.63
CA VAL A 577 -4.36 -30.96 -37.45
C VAL A 577 -5.16 -29.68 -37.50
N ARG A 578 -5.08 -28.91 -36.42
CA ARG A 578 -5.64 -27.56 -36.29
C ARG A 578 -4.50 -26.60 -36.02
N TYR A 579 -4.65 -25.38 -36.48
CA TYR A 579 -3.60 -24.38 -36.41
C TYR A 579 -4.21 -22.99 -36.31
N GLY A 580 -3.44 -22.06 -35.76
CA GLY A 580 -3.84 -20.66 -35.66
C GLY A 580 -2.73 -19.79 -35.12
N VAL A 581 -3.04 -18.51 -34.94
CA VAL A 581 -2.17 -17.51 -34.33
C VAL A 581 -2.95 -16.86 -33.21
N ALA A 582 -2.42 -16.88 -31.99
CA ALA A 582 -2.98 -16.10 -30.89
C ALA A 582 -2.20 -14.81 -30.69
N THR A 583 -2.91 -13.69 -30.58
CA THR A 583 -2.33 -12.38 -30.27
C THR A 583 -2.58 -12.11 -28.79
N LEU A 584 -1.53 -12.11 -27.98
CA LEU A 584 -1.65 -11.98 -26.52
C LEU A 584 -1.01 -10.69 -26.03
N SER A 585 -1.72 -9.97 -25.17
CA SER A 585 -1.37 -8.63 -24.71
C SER A 585 -0.74 -8.57 -23.31
N ASP A 586 -0.66 -9.70 -22.60
CA ASP A 586 -0.10 -9.79 -21.25
C ASP A 586 0.78 -11.03 -21.00
N LEU A 587 1.22 -11.20 -19.75
CA LEU A 587 2.07 -12.30 -19.28
C LEU A 587 1.32 -13.35 -18.45
N VAL A 588 -0.01 -13.30 -18.44
CA VAL A 588 -0.89 -14.15 -17.62
C VAL A 588 -1.21 -15.44 -18.38
N TRP A 589 -1.55 -16.51 -17.64
CA TRP A 589 -2.00 -17.76 -18.24
C TRP A 589 -3.31 -17.58 -19.01
N LYS A 590 -3.27 -17.85 -20.32
CA LYS A 590 -4.44 -17.89 -21.19
C LYS A 590 -4.87 -19.34 -21.41
N TYR A 591 -6.19 -19.56 -21.44
CA TYR A 591 -6.75 -20.86 -21.80
C TYR A 591 -7.22 -20.83 -23.25
N PHE A 592 -6.76 -21.79 -24.02
CA PHE A 592 -7.16 -21.99 -25.41
C PHE A 592 -8.23 -23.07 -25.42
N PHE A 593 -9.46 -22.66 -25.72
CA PHE A 593 -10.59 -23.58 -25.83
C PHE A 593 -10.62 -24.19 -27.22
N PHE A 594 -11.01 -25.47 -27.30
CA PHE A 594 -11.48 -25.99 -28.57
C PHE A 594 -12.94 -25.56 -28.75
N GLU A 595 -13.30 -25.16 -29.97
CA GLU A 595 -14.68 -24.81 -30.35
C GLU A 595 -15.67 -25.85 -29.81
N ASP A 596 -16.85 -25.40 -29.36
CA ASP A 596 -17.84 -26.29 -28.76
C ASP A 596 -18.19 -27.44 -29.73
N GLY A 597 -18.12 -28.68 -29.22
CA GLY A 597 -18.30 -29.88 -30.04
C GLY A 597 -17.05 -30.35 -30.82
N ALA A 598 -15.93 -29.63 -30.72
CA ALA A 598 -14.68 -29.96 -31.39
C ALA A 598 -13.63 -30.62 -30.47
N ALA A 599 -14.03 -31.25 -29.37
CA ALA A 599 -13.09 -31.96 -28.50
C ALA A 599 -12.33 -33.08 -29.26
N TYR A 600 -11.04 -33.27 -28.96
CA TYR A 600 -10.29 -34.43 -29.48
C TYR A 600 -10.69 -35.71 -28.72
N SER A 601 -10.60 -36.86 -29.38
CA SER A 601 -10.85 -38.17 -28.74
C SER A 601 -9.76 -38.58 -27.75
N THR A 602 -8.54 -38.06 -27.92
CA THR A 602 -7.39 -38.25 -27.02
C THR A 602 -6.62 -36.94 -26.90
N THR A 603 -5.84 -36.77 -25.83
CA THR A 603 -5.04 -35.54 -25.65
C THR A 603 -4.10 -35.31 -26.84
N PRO A 604 -4.25 -34.21 -27.61
CA PRO A 604 -3.45 -33.93 -28.79
C PRO A 604 -2.02 -33.50 -28.41
N ALA A 605 -1.11 -33.49 -29.40
CA ALA A 605 0.16 -32.79 -29.30
C ALA A 605 -0.05 -31.31 -29.62
N VAL A 606 0.46 -30.42 -28.77
CA VAL A 606 0.38 -28.97 -28.96
C VAL A 606 1.79 -28.42 -29.10
N VAL A 607 2.06 -27.73 -30.20
CA VAL A 607 3.36 -27.09 -30.47
C VAL A 607 3.17 -25.65 -30.92
N PHE A 608 4.13 -24.80 -30.56
CA PHE A 608 4.22 -23.40 -30.95
C PHE A 608 5.42 -23.19 -31.86
N GLY A 609 5.26 -22.31 -32.84
CA GLY A 609 6.37 -21.78 -33.63
C GLY A 609 7.06 -20.62 -32.92
N GLY A 610 8.09 -20.05 -33.55
CA GLY A 610 8.66 -18.78 -33.13
C GLY A 610 7.62 -17.65 -33.15
N PHE A 611 7.80 -16.66 -32.28
CA PHE A 611 6.84 -15.59 -32.04
C PHE A 611 7.14 -14.34 -32.85
N SER A 612 6.17 -13.45 -33.04
CA SER A 612 6.44 -12.11 -33.61
C SER A 612 7.46 -11.36 -32.76
N SER A 613 8.08 -10.32 -33.31
CA SER A 613 8.98 -9.42 -32.59
C SER A 613 8.37 -8.02 -32.49
N ALA A 614 7.12 -7.92 -32.00
CA ALA A 614 6.44 -6.64 -31.82
C ALA A 614 7.06 -5.82 -30.67
N THR A 615 7.60 -6.52 -29.66
CA THR A 615 8.33 -5.93 -28.54
C THR A 615 9.83 -6.25 -28.61
N ARG A 616 10.63 -5.49 -27.86
CA ARG A 616 12.05 -5.79 -27.61
C ARG A 616 12.27 -6.72 -26.43
N THR A 617 11.19 -7.11 -25.73
CA THR A 617 11.26 -8.08 -24.63
C THR A 617 11.71 -9.42 -25.21
N LEU A 618 12.67 -10.07 -24.54
CA LEU A 618 13.06 -11.40 -24.96
C LEU A 618 12.11 -12.36 -24.22
N LEU A 619 11.47 -13.25 -24.98
CA LEU A 619 10.37 -14.06 -24.47
C LEU A 619 10.66 -15.55 -24.61
N SER A 620 10.43 -16.27 -23.51
CA SER A 620 10.16 -17.71 -23.48
C SER A 620 8.64 -17.92 -23.34
N TYR A 621 8.21 -19.17 -23.15
CA TYR A 621 6.82 -19.50 -22.92
C TYR A 621 6.66 -20.76 -22.09
N HIS A 622 5.51 -20.90 -21.44
CA HIS A 622 5.10 -22.15 -20.82
C HIS A 622 3.79 -22.65 -21.43
N LEU A 623 3.67 -23.98 -21.48
CA LEU A 623 2.49 -24.70 -21.92
C LEU A 623 2.18 -25.78 -20.90
N GLN A 624 0.91 -25.86 -20.48
CA GLN A 624 0.45 -26.87 -19.52
C GLN A 624 -1.02 -27.20 -19.73
N GLY A 625 -1.54 -28.14 -18.95
CA GLY A 625 -2.97 -28.44 -18.89
C GLY A 625 -3.56 -28.89 -20.23
N THR A 626 -2.74 -29.51 -21.09
CA THR A 626 -3.20 -30.06 -22.38
C THR A 626 -4.20 -31.18 -22.13
N SER A 627 -5.37 -31.05 -22.73
CA SER A 627 -6.50 -31.97 -22.56
C SER A 627 -7.22 -32.16 -23.90
N THR A 628 -8.26 -32.99 -23.89
CA THR A 628 -9.15 -33.16 -25.05
C THR A 628 -9.99 -31.92 -25.36
N ASN A 629 -10.06 -30.93 -24.47
CA ASN A 629 -10.91 -29.74 -24.58
C ASN A 629 -10.13 -28.42 -24.73
N GLY A 630 -8.81 -28.45 -24.60
CA GLY A 630 -8.01 -27.23 -24.63
C GLY A 630 -6.65 -27.37 -23.94
N PHE A 631 -5.95 -26.24 -23.81
CA PHE A 631 -4.63 -26.14 -23.19
C PHE A 631 -4.38 -24.74 -22.62
N ARG A 632 -3.33 -24.57 -21.82
CA ARG A 632 -2.93 -23.27 -21.24
C ARG A 632 -1.58 -22.81 -21.76
N PHE A 633 -1.46 -21.54 -22.11
CA PHE A 633 -0.23 -20.92 -22.60
C PHE A 633 0.01 -19.58 -21.89
N LYS A 634 1.28 -19.22 -21.68
CA LYS A 634 1.68 -17.85 -21.36
C LYS A 634 3.05 -17.53 -21.94
N PHE A 635 3.27 -16.26 -22.24
CA PHE A 635 4.61 -15.74 -22.43
C PHE A 635 5.34 -15.62 -21.09
N THR A 636 6.65 -15.76 -21.10
CA THR A 636 7.47 -15.62 -19.89
C THR A 636 8.77 -14.93 -20.24
N PRO A 637 8.96 -13.67 -19.82
CA PRO A 637 10.24 -12.96 -19.99
C PRO A 637 11.35 -13.68 -19.23
N TRP A 638 12.60 -13.42 -19.61
CA TRP A 638 13.74 -13.87 -18.82
C TRP A 638 13.82 -13.11 -17.49
N GLU A 639 14.20 -13.79 -16.40
CA GLU A 639 14.13 -13.24 -15.03
C GLU A 639 14.99 -11.99 -14.89
N TYR A 640 16.19 -11.98 -15.48
CA TYR A 640 17.09 -10.82 -15.43
C TYR A 640 16.53 -9.53 -16.09
N GLN A 641 15.44 -9.62 -16.86
CA GLN A 641 14.85 -8.46 -17.53
C GLN A 641 13.88 -7.68 -16.66
N ASN A 642 13.41 -8.24 -15.54
CA ASN A 642 12.42 -7.61 -14.65
C ASN A 642 11.19 -7.03 -15.40
N VAL A 643 10.69 -7.75 -16.41
CA VAL A 643 9.53 -7.33 -17.20
C VAL A 643 8.26 -7.89 -16.55
N THR A 644 7.37 -6.98 -16.13
CA THR A 644 6.10 -7.31 -15.46
C THR A 644 4.87 -7.20 -16.38
N GLU A 645 5.00 -6.56 -17.54
CA GLU A 645 3.92 -6.37 -18.52
C GLU A 645 4.47 -6.35 -19.96
N LEU A 646 3.62 -6.66 -20.96
CA LEU A 646 4.00 -6.58 -22.37
C LEU A 646 3.68 -5.18 -22.93
N PRO A 647 4.66 -4.47 -23.53
CA PRO A 647 4.41 -3.15 -24.12
C PRO A 647 3.49 -3.17 -25.35
N LYS A 648 3.44 -4.31 -26.05
CA LYS A 648 2.60 -4.56 -27.23
C LYS A 648 2.24 -6.04 -27.28
N ALA A 649 1.09 -6.35 -27.87
CA ALA A 649 0.68 -7.73 -28.08
C ALA A 649 1.66 -8.48 -28.99
N GLU A 650 1.83 -9.78 -28.74
CA GLU A 650 2.71 -10.67 -29.49
C GLU A 650 1.91 -11.82 -30.10
N ASN A 651 2.23 -12.18 -31.33
CA ASN A 651 1.66 -13.29 -32.07
C ASN A 651 2.38 -14.61 -31.72
N ALA A 652 1.61 -15.57 -31.22
CA ALA A 652 1.99 -16.93 -30.89
C ALA A 652 1.33 -17.92 -31.86
N PRO A 653 2.02 -18.32 -32.96
CA PRO A 653 1.50 -19.31 -33.89
C PRO A 653 1.55 -20.72 -33.25
N TYR A 654 0.44 -21.44 -33.29
CA TYR A 654 0.30 -22.78 -32.68
C TYR A 654 -0.26 -23.82 -33.66
N ILE A 655 0.05 -25.09 -33.39
CA ILE A 655 -0.49 -26.28 -34.03
C ILE A 655 -0.97 -27.23 -32.93
N VAL A 656 -2.17 -27.77 -33.10
CA VAL A 656 -2.75 -28.83 -32.29
C VAL A 656 -2.98 -30.03 -33.21
N ALA A 657 -2.38 -31.17 -32.89
CA ALA A 657 -2.37 -32.33 -33.78
C ALA A 657 -2.75 -33.62 -33.03
N THR A 658 -3.60 -34.45 -33.64
CA THR A 658 -3.80 -35.84 -33.21
C THR A 658 -2.45 -36.54 -33.20
N LYS A 659 -2.14 -37.27 -32.13
CA LYS A 659 -0.87 -38.02 -32.02
C LYS A 659 -0.88 -39.23 -32.94
N GLY A 660 0.25 -39.51 -33.57
CA GLY A 660 0.42 -40.64 -34.49
C GLY A 660 1.04 -40.24 -35.82
N ASN A 661 0.98 -41.18 -36.76
CA ASN A 661 1.55 -41.08 -38.10
C ASN A 661 0.44 -41.08 -39.14
N TYR A 662 0.38 -40.04 -39.97
CA TYR A 662 -0.64 -39.90 -41.01
C TYR A 662 -0.19 -38.89 -42.06
N LYS A 663 -1.03 -38.68 -43.06
CA LYS A 663 -0.84 -37.61 -44.05
C LYS A 663 -1.67 -36.39 -43.69
N TRP A 664 -1.08 -35.21 -43.79
CA TRP A 664 -1.79 -33.94 -43.74
C TRP A 664 -1.82 -33.34 -45.15
N GLY A 665 -2.94 -33.55 -45.85
CA GLY A 665 -2.99 -33.45 -47.31
C GLY A 665 -2.07 -34.50 -47.91
N ASP A 666 -1.07 -34.08 -48.69
CA ASP A 666 -0.11 -35.01 -49.32
C ASP A 666 1.17 -35.25 -48.50
N LEU A 667 1.43 -34.43 -47.47
CA LEU A 667 2.66 -34.48 -46.68
C LEU A 667 2.57 -35.49 -45.53
N ASP A 668 3.63 -36.28 -45.35
CA ASP A 668 3.75 -37.19 -44.21
C ASP A 668 4.03 -36.41 -42.91
N VAL A 669 3.31 -36.77 -41.84
CA VAL A 669 3.38 -36.13 -40.52
C VAL A 669 3.49 -37.19 -39.43
N GLU A 670 4.29 -36.90 -38.40
CA GLU A 670 4.26 -37.57 -37.09
C GLU A 670 4.11 -36.54 -35.97
N ALA A 671 3.10 -36.70 -35.12
CA ALA A 671 2.93 -35.90 -33.91
C ALA A 671 3.01 -36.78 -32.66
N GLY A 672 3.74 -36.34 -31.63
CA GLY A 672 4.00 -37.15 -30.44
C GLY A 672 4.37 -36.37 -29.20
N ASP A 673 4.64 -37.09 -28.12
CA ASP A 673 5.15 -36.55 -26.86
C ASP A 673 6.35 -37.33 -26.34
N VAL A 674 7.23 -36.63 -25.62
CA VAL A 674 8.42 -37.21 -24.98
C VAL A 674 8.45 -36.74 -23.55
N ARG A 675 8.53 -37.70 -22.62
CA ARG A 675 8.59 -37.41 -21.18
C ARG A 675 10.01 -37.18 -20.72
N SER A 676 10.16 -36.45 -19.62
CA SER A 676 11.38 -36.42 -18.82
C SER A 676 12.63 -35.95 -19.58
N VAL A 677 12.50 -34.87 -20.36
CA VAL A 677 13.60 -34.16 -21.03
C VAL A 677 14.21 -33.17 -20.05
N ASN A 678 15.53 -33.03 -20.05
CA ASN A 678 16.28 -32.07 -19.23
C ASN A 678 17.28 -31.31 -20.11
N ASP A 679 18.31 -30.75 -19.51
CA ASP A 679 19.43 -30.04 -20.15
C ASP A 679 20.43 -30.96 -20.88
N GLU A 680 20.26 -32.28 -20.81
CA GLU A 680 21.04 -33.27 -21.55
C GLU A 680 20.35 -33.71 -22.85
N TRP A 681 21.15 -33.96 -23.90
CA TRP A 681 20.64 -34.41 -25.19
C TRP A 681 19.96 -35.77 -25.11
N LYS A 682 18.68 -35.79 -25.47
CA LYS A 682 17.86 -37.00 -25.52
C LYS A 682 17.47 -37.32 -26.97
N LYS A 683 17.77 -38.54 -27.39
CA LYS A 683 17.35 -39.07 -28.69
C LYS A 683 15.85 -39.39 -28.69
N VAL A 684 15.17 -38.98 -29.76
CA VAL A 684 13.77 -39.26 -30.07
C VAL A 684 13.74 -40.00 -31.41
N THR A 685 13.07 -41.14 -31.45
CA THR A 685 12.94 -41.97 -32.66
C THR A 685 11.50 -41.85 -33.16
N PHE A 686 11.33 -41.59 -34.45
CA PHE A 686 10.02 -41.62 -35.10
C PHE A 686 9.50 -43.05 -35.13
N THR A 687 8.18 -43.19 -34.97
CA THR A 687 7.51 -44.49 -35.02
C THR A 687 7.65 -45.12 -36.41
N LYS A 688 7.67 -44.28 -37.46
CA LYS A 688 7.95 -44.67 -38.84
C LYS A 688 8.99 -43.72 -39.46
N PRO A 689 10.04 -44.24 -40.13
CA PRO A 689 10.98 -43.38 -40.85
C PRO A 689 10.30 -42.59 -41.96
N PHE A 690 10.65 -41.31 -42.09
CA PHE A 690 10.21 -40.44 -43.17
C PHE A 690 10.96 -40.71 -44.49
N THR A 691 10.38 -40.28 -45.61
CA THR A 691 11.02 -40.35 -46.93
C THR A 691 12.23 -39.41 -47.05
N GLU A 692 12.18 -38.29 -46.34
CA GLU A 692 13.25 -37.31 -46.18
C GLU A 692 13.25 -36.75 -44.75
N ALA A 693 14.33 -36.08 -44.33
CA ALA A 693 14.39 -35.53 -42.98
C ALA A 693 13.28 -34.47 -42.80
N PRO A 694 12.42 -34.57 -41.78
CA PRO A 694 11.30 -33.64 -41.58
C PRO A 694 11.75 -32.29 -40.98
N VAL A 695 10.87 -31.30 -40.98
CA VAL A 695 10.92 -30.14 -40.07
C VAL A 695 10.25 -30.54 -38.75
N VAL A 696 10.91 -30.29 -37.62
CA VAL A 696 10.42 -30.70 -36.29
C VAL A 696 10.18 -29.47 -35.41
N PHE A 697 8.90 -29.22 -35.09
CA PHE A 697 8.49 -28.23 -34.10
C PHE A 697 8.39 -28.90 -32.72
N VAL A 698 8.89 -28.23 -31.68
CA VAL A 698 8.92 -28.77 -30.31
C VAL A 698 8.48 -27.71 -29.31
N SER A 699 7.63 -28.10 -28.37
CA SER A 699 7.20 -27.26 -27.25
C SER A 699 7.20 -28.02 -25.92
N PRO A 700 7.48 -27.37 -24.78
CA PRO A 700 7.18 -27.93 -23.46
C PRO A 700 5.69 -28.27 -23.36
N SER A 701 5.28 -29.21 -22.50
CA SER A 701 3.87 -29.61 -22.38
C SER A 701 3.35 -29.80 -20.96
N SER A 702 4.18 -29.65 -19.92
CA SER A 702 3.73 -29.83 -18.52
C SER A 702 4.06 -28.71 -17.54
N ALA A 703 4.85 -27.70 -17.92
CA ALA A 703 5.29 -26.58 -17.08
C ALA A 703 5.83 -26.99 -15.68
N LYS A 704 6.52 -28.13 -15.61
CA LYS A 704 7.25 -28.58 -14.41
C LYS A 704 8.49 -27.75 -14.15
N VAL A 705 9.07 -27.19 -15.22
CA VAL A 705 10.11 -26.18 -15.13
C VAL A 705 9.43 -24.83 -15.13
N THR A 706 9.48 -24.14 -13.99
CA THR A 706 8.84 -22.83 -13.81
C THR A 706 9.71 -21.65 -14.24
N SER A 707 11.00 -21.90 -14.46
CA SER A 707 11.92 -20.88 -14.93
C SER A 707 11.94 -20.79 -16.46
N PRO A 708 12.26 -19.60 -17.02
CA PRO A 708 12.39 -19.39 -18.45
C PRO A 708 13.33 -20.41 -19.11
N SER A 709 12.81 -21.16 -20.06
CA SER A 709 13.56 -22.20 -20.78
C SER A 709 13.03 -22.41 -22.20
N PHE A 710 13.85 -23.01 -23.05
CA PHE A 710 13.52 -23.27 -24.44
C PHE A 710 14.10 -24.62 -24.90
N ALA A 711 13.30 -25.40 -25.63
CA ALA A 711 13.74 -26.68 -26.19
C ALA A 711 14.57 -26.46 -27.46
N ARG A 712 15.75 -27.09 -27.55
CA ARG A 712 16.62 -27.08 -28.73
C ARG A 712 16.65 -28.45 -29.38
N VAL A 713 16.66 -28.46 -30.71
CA VAL A 713 16.69 -29.65 -31.55
C VAL A 713 18.01 -29.71 -32.32
N ARG A 714 18.55 -30.91 -32.53
CA ARG A 714 19.64 -31.17 -33.48
C ARG A 714 19.52 -32.56 -34.09
N ASN A 715 20.41 -32.88 -35.03
CA ASN A 715 20.53 -34.22 -35.63
C ASN A 715 19.20 -34.76 -36.18
N VAL A 716 18.44 -33.91 -36.87
CA VAL A 716 17.17 -34.30 -37.49
C VAL A 716 17.43 -35.17 -38.71
N THR A 717 17.14 -36.47 -38.60
CA THR A 717 17.27 -37.46 -39.68
C THR A 717 15.89 -37.98 -40.10
N LYS A 718 15.85 -38.97 -41.00
CA LYS A 718 14.59 -39.62 -41.39
C LYS A 718 13.99 -40.47 -40.27
N GLU A 719 14.83 -40.90 -39.32
CA GLU A 719 14.51 -41.85 -38.26
C GLU A 719 14.27 -41.17 -36.91
N GLY A 720 14.68 -39.91 -36.73
CA GLY A 720 14.52 -39.23 -35.44
C GLY A 720 15.23 -37.89 -35.34
N PHE A 721 15.33 -37.38 -34.12
CA PHE A 721 16.05 -36.17 -33.77
C PHE A 721 16.58 -36.25 -32.33
N GLU A 722 17.40 -35.28 -31.92
CA GLU A 722 17.79 -35.10 -30.52
C GLU A 722 17.22 -33.81 -29.97
N VAL A 723 16.82 -33.81 -28.70
CA VAL A 723 16.25 -32.66 -28.00
C VAL A 723 16.81 -32.50 -26.60
N HIS A 724 16.98 -31.25 -26.15
CA HIS A 724 17.23 -30.91 -24.74
C HIS A 724 16.68 -29.51 -24.44
N PHE A 725 16.64 -29.13 -23.17
CA PHE A 725 16.29 -27.78 -22.75
C PHE A 725 17.53 -26.92 -22.52
N THR A 726 17.41 -25.66 -22.90
CA THR A 726 18.32 -24.57 -22.52
C THR A 726 17.55 -23.59 -21.63
N ARG A 727 18.23 -22.93 -20.69
CA ARG A 727 17.61 -21.97 -19.75
C ARG A 727 18.49 -20.75 -19.53
N GLU A 728 18.01 -19.81 -18.72
CA GLU A 728 18.75 -18.62 -18.35
C GLU A 728 20.10 -18.99 -17.72
N LYS A 729 21.19 -18.43 -18.26
CA LYS A 729 22.55 -18.85 -17.89
C LYS A 729 22.97 -18.41 -16.48
N SER A 730 22.42 -17.33 -15.94
CA SER A 730 22.64 -16.87 -14.56
C SER A 730 22.10 -17.84 -13.50
N MET A 731 21.20 -18.76 -13.85
CA MET A 731 20.58 -19.69 -12.89
C MET A 731 21.52 -20.83 -12.49
N THR A 732 21.74 -20.99 -11.18
CA THR A 732 22.76 -21.90 -10.60
C THR A 732 22.23 -23.23 -10.05
N GLY A 733 20.92 -23.51 -10.09
CA GLY A 733 20.31 -24.77 -9.59
C GLY A 733 20.31 -25.92 -10.60
N SER A 734 19.91 -27.14 -10.24
CA SER A 734 19.73 -28.24 -11.22
C SER A 734 18.51 -28.01 -12.14
N PHE A 735 18.52 -28.54 -13.37
CA PHE A 735 17.38 -28.44 -14.28
C PHE A 735 16.36 -29.56 -14.01
N SER A 736 15.13 -29.18 -13.65
CA SER A 736 14.03 -30.12 -13.46
C SER A 736 13.59 -30.77 -14.79
N ARG A 737 13.09 -32.00 -14.74
CA ARG A 737 12.62 -32.70 -15.94
C ARG A 737 11.28 -32.13 -16.44
N GLU A 738 11.20 -31.84 -17.74
CA GLU A 738 10.01 -31.34 -18.43
C GLU A 738 9.54 -32.34 -19.50
N ASN A 739 8.25 -32.31 -19.84
CA ASN A 739 7.71 -33.07 -20.97
C ASN A 739 7.66 -32.17 -22.21
N ILE A 740 7.83 -32.73 -23.40
CA ILE A 740 7.66 -32.01 -24.66
C ILE A 740 6.63 -32.68 -25.55
N CYS A 741 5.98 -31.89 -26.40
CA CYS A 741 5.27 -32.35 -27.59
C CYS A 741 6.08 -31.98 -28.83
N TYR A 742 5.94 -32.77 -29.89
CA TYR A 742 6.54 -32.46 -31.18
C TYR A 742 5.57 -32.69 -32.34
N PHE A 743 5.81 -31.96 -33.43
CA PHE A 743 5.15 -32.11 -34.71
C PHE A 743 6.22 -32.14 -35.80
N ALA A 744 6.38 -33.29 -36.45
CA ALA A 744 7.34 -33.52 -37.51
C ALA A 744 6.61 -33.63 -38.85
N ILE A 745 7.04 -32.87 -39.85
CA ILE A 745 6.41 -32.83 -41.18
C ILE A 745 7.47 -32.75 -42.28
N VAL A 746 7.29 -33.50 -43.37
CA VAL A 746 8.23 -33.46 -44.51
C VAL A 746 8.15 -32.11 -45.25
N PRO A 747 9.29 -31.55 -45.72
CA PRO A 747 9.29 -30.40 -46.62
C PRO A 747 8.41 -30.64 -47.86
N GLY A 748 7.71 -29.61 -48.32
CA GLY A 748 6.82 -29.74 -49.46
C GLY A 748 5.70 -28.72 -49.49
N MET A 749 4.81 -28.88 -50.47
CA MET A 749 3.61 -28.08 -50.65
C MET A 749 2.39 -28.98 -50.62
N THR A 750 1.32 -28.52 -49.99
CA THR A 750 0.03 -29.23 -49.98
C THR A 750 -1.11 -28.22 -49.85
N VAL A 751 -2.33 -28.67 -50.13
CA VAL A 751 -3.55 -27.90 -49.90
C VAL A 751 -4.46 -28.72 -49.01
N VAL A 752 -4.87 -28.14 -47.88
CA VAL A 752 -5.81 -28.77 -46.95
C VAL A 752 -6.97 -27.82 -46.74
N ASN A 753 -8.20 -28.28 -46.98
CA ASN A 753 -9.42 -27.48 -46.87
C ASN A 753 -9.35 -26.15 -47.66
N GLY A 754 -8.73 -26.17 -48.84
CA GLY A 754 -8.57 -24.99 -49.70
C GLY A 754 -7.50 -24.00 -49.26
N LYS A 755 -6.72 -24.31 -48.21
CA LYS A 755 -5.62 -23.47 -47.72
C LYS A 755 -4.28 -24.03 -48.15
N LYS A 756 -3.44 -23.20 -48.77
CA LYS A 756 -2.07 -23.59 -49.15
C LYS A 756 -1.18 -23.69 -47.91
N ILE A 757 -0.37 -24.73 -47.88
CA ILE A 757 0.64 -24.98 -46.85
C ILE A 757 1.97 -25.21 -47.56
N LYS A 758 3.03 -24.54 -47.08
CA LYS A 758 4.41 -24.79 -47.53
C LYS A 758 5.29 -25.02 -46.32
N VAL A 759 6.06 -26.09 -46.37
CA VAL A 759 7.07 -26.46 -45.38
C VAL A 759 8.43 -26.43 -46.04
N GLY A 760 9.42 -25.82 -45.37
CA GLY A 760 10.76 -25.68 -45.90
C GLY A 760 11.85 -25.64 -44.84
N LYS A 761 13.09 -25.68 -45.31
CA LYS A 761 14.31 -25.55 -44.52
C LYS A 761 15.24 -24.56 -45.19
N THR A 762 15.96 -23.78 -44.40
CA THR A 762 17.01 -22.89 -44.91
C THR A 762 18.37 -23.59 -44.94
N ALA A 763 19.38 -22.96 -45.54
CA ALA A 763 20.77 -23.22 -45.13
C ALA A 763 20.99 -22.68 -43.69
N GLU A 764 22.18 -22.88 -43.12
CA GLU A 764 22.55 -22.25 -41.85
C GLU A 764 22.76 -20.75 -42.05
N VAL A 765 21.72 -19.95 -41.82
CA VAL A 765 21.68 -18.52 -42.21
C VAL A 765 21.28 -17.57 -41.08
N VAL A 766 20.78 -18.06 -39.95
CA VAL A 766 20.28 -17.19 -38.86
C VAL A 766 21.25 -17.10 -37.69
N GLY A 767 21.62 -15.87 -37.29
CA GLY A 767 22.46 -15.56 -36.12
C GLY A 767 21.82 -14.52 -35.19
N GLU A 768 22.63 -13.80 -34.39
CA GLU A 768 22.13 -12.76 -33.45
C GLU A 768 21.53 -11.52 -34.15
N LEU A 769 21.12 -10.51 -33.39
CA LEU A 769 20.46 -9.26 -33.84
C LEU A 769 21.07 -8.57 -35.08
N SER A 770 22.36 -8.74 -35.35
CA SER A 770 23.05 -8.19 -36.53
C SER A 770 22.89 -9.02 -37.82
N ASN A 771 22.39 -10.26 -37.72
CA ASN A 771 22.31 -11.26 -38.79
C ASN A 771 20.88 -11.80 -38.92
N LYS A 772 19.94 -10.93 -39.30
CA LYS A 772 18.57 -11.34 -39.67
C LYS A 772 18.59 -12.08 -41.00
N ALA A 773 17.71 -13.06 -41.15
CA ALA A 773 17.50 -13.76 -42.41
C ALA A 773 16.12 -13.41 -42.97
N GLU A 774 16.07 -13.18 -44.27
CA GLU A 774 14.84 -12.95 -45.02
C GLU A 774 14.50 -14.22 -45.81
N LEU A 775 13.22 -14.53 -45.90
CA LEU A 775 12.71 -15.70 -46.60
C LEU A 775 11.52 -15.29 -47.46
N SER A 776 11.60 -15.60 -48.75
CA SER A 776 10.48 -15.57 -49.70
C SER A 776 9.75 -16.92 -49.69
N PHE A 777 8.43 -16.90 -49.82
CA PHE A 777 7.59 -18.11 -49.80
C PHE A 777 7.44 -18.80 -51.16
N ASP A 778 8.05 -18.24 -52.23
CA ASP A 778 7.91 -18.70 -53.62
C ASP A 778 6.44 -18.68 -54.12
N GLY A 779 5.65 -17.73 -53.61
CA GLY A 779 4.24 -17.52 -53.98
C GLY A 779 3.51 -16.63 -52.98
N THR A 780 2.27 -16.26 -53.30
CA THR A 780 1.42 -15.41 -52.44
C THR A 780 0.49 -16.27 -51.58
N TYR A 781 0.49 -15.97 -50.27
CA TYR A 781 -0.33 -16.58 -49.22
C TYR A 781 -1.25 -15.51 -48.63
N THR A 782 -2.57 -15.75 -48.67
CA THR A 782 -3.55 -14.82 -48.10
C THR A 782 -3.58 -14.99 -46.58
N ASP A 783 -3.40 -13.89 -45.84
CA ASP A 783 -3.34 -13.85 -44.37
C ASP A 783 -2.45 -14.97 -43.81
N PRO A 784 -1.14 -14.92 -44.05
CA PRO A 784 -0.26 -16.05 -43.73
C PRO A 784 -0.07 -16.18 -42.22
N ALA A 785 -0.19 -17.41 -41.72
CA ALA A 785 0.34 -17.82 -40.42
C ALA A 785 1.74 -18.41 -40.62
N PHE A 786 2.75 -17.82 -39.99
CA PHE A 786 4.15 -18.25 -40.12
C PHE A 786 4.65 -18.95 -38.86
N TYR A 787 5.31 -20.09 -39.07
CA TYR A 787 5.87 -20.95 -38.03
C TYR A 787 7.35 -21.16 -38.32
N CYS A 788 8.21 -21.00 -37.32
CA CYS A 788 9.64 -21.28 -37.46
C CYS A 788 10.21 -21.99 -36.22
N THR A 789 11.23 -22.82 -36.44
CA THR A 789 11.94 -23.59 -35.41
C THR A 789 13.42 -23.76 -35.78
N LEU A 790 14.30 -23.92 -34.80
CA LEU A 790 15.72 -24.23 -35.04
C LEU A 790 15.88 -25.74 -35.23
N LEU A 791 16.52 -26.16 -36.31
CA LEU A 791 16.79 -27.58 -36.60
C LEU A 791 18.22 -28.00 -36.22
N THR A 792 19.07 -27.02 -35.87
CA THR A 792 20.44 -27.21 -35.39
C THR A 792 20.67 -26.50 -34.05
N SER A 793 21.76 -26.89 -33.39
CA SER A 793 22.27 -26.23 -32.19
C SER A 793 23.79 -26.10 -32.30
N ASN A 794 24.22 -25.19 -33.18
CA ASN A 794 25.63 -25.02 -33.54
C ASN A 794 26.44 -24.23 -32.50
N ASP A 795 25.77 -23.63 -31.51
CA ASP A 795 26.37 -23.05 -30.32
C ASP A 795 25.65 -23.48 -29.04
N SER A 796 26.21 -23.08 -27.90
CA SER A 796 25.68 -23.35 -26.56
C SER A 796 24.81 -22.22 -26.02
N PHE A 797 24.43 -21.24 -26.85
CA PHE A 797 23.64 -20.10 -26.39
C PHE A 797 22.15 -20.44 -26.33
N THR A 798 21.57 -20.27 -25.14
CA THR A 798 20.12 -20.26 -24.95
C THR A 798 19.49 -19.22 -25.86
N SER A 799 18.71 -19.68 -26.84
CA SER A 799 18.16 -18.85 -27.89
C SER A 799 16.85 -19.42 -28.42
N ASN A 800 15.95 -18.53 -28.84
CA ASN A 800 14.72 -18.85 -29.56
C ASN A 800 14.65 -18.09 -30.90
N LEU A 801 13.73 -18.48 -31.77
CA LEU A 801 13.46 -17.75 -33.01
C LEU A 801 12.31 -16.76 -32.84
N ARG A 802 12.47 -15.60 -33.48
CA ARG A 802 11.47 -14.54 -33.55
C ARG A 802 11.35 -14.08 -35.00
N TYR A 803 10.16 -13.65 -35.41
CA TYR A 803 9.91 -13.16 -36.77
C TYR A 803 9.30 -11.75 -36.77
N SER A 804 9.44 -11.05 -37.89
CA SER A 804 8.93 -9.69 -38.12
C SER A 804 8.74 -9.47 -39.62
N GLY A 805 7.99 -8.43 -40.00
CA GLY A 805 7.79 -8.09 -41.42
C GLY A 805 7.15 -9.23 -42.21
N LEU A 806 6.20 -9.96 -41.59
CA LEU A 806 5.43 -10.98 -42.28
C LEU A 806 4.49 -10.30 -43.27
N THR A 807 4.64 -10.64 -44.55
CA THR A 807 3.79 -10.21 -45.67
C THR A 807 3.18 -11.43 -46.33
N SER A 808 2.33 -11.24 -47.34
CA SER A 808 1.79 -12.35 -48.13
C SER A 808 2.84 -13.16 -48.90
N GLU A 809 4.08 -12.68 -49.03
CA GLU A 809 5.11 -13.28 -49.88
C GLU A 809 6.43 -13.55 -49.17
N ALA A 810 6.68 -12.89 -48.04
CA ALA A 810 7.96 -12.96 -47.36
C ALA A 810 7.87 -12.72 -45.85
N VAL A 811 8.92 -13.07 -45.14
CA VAL A 811 9.10 -12.82 -43.70
C VAL A 811 10.58 -12.64 -43.36
N THR A 812 10.85 -11.88 -42.30
CA THR A 812 12.17 -11.78 -41.69
C THR A 812 12.19 -12.50 -40.36
N PHE A 813 13.22 -13.30 -40.07
CA PHE A 813 13.40 -13.94 -38.76
C PHE A 813 14.82 -13.79 -38.23
N MET A 814 14.94 -13.93 -36.91
CA MET A 814 16.18 -13.77 -36.17
C MET A 814 16.26 -14.74 -34.99
N LYS A 815 17.49 -15.17 -34.67
CA LYS A 815 17.79 -15.93 -33.46
C LYS A 815 17.99 -14.93 -32.32
N GLN A 816 17.05 -14.94 -31.39
CA GLN A 816 17.06 -14.10 -30.21
C GLN A 816 17.77 -14.85 -29.08
N ARG A 817 18.91 -14.32 -28.66
CA ARG A 817 19.77 -14.91 -27.62
C ARG A 817 19.52 -14.30 -26.25
N GLU A 818 19.54 -15.14 -25.22
CA GLU A 818 19.53 -14.81 -23.78
C GLU A 818 20.90 -14.25 -23.32
N LYS A 819 20.94 -13.23 -22.45
CA LYS A 819 22.14 -12.42 -22.16
C LYS A 819 22.53 -12.25 -20.67
N SER A 820 21.84 -12.89 -19.73
CA SER A 820 22.01 -12.82 -18.28
C SER A 820 23.46 -12.98 -17.80
N ALA A 821 24.25 -13.86 -18.43
CA ALA A 821 25.63 -14.12 -18.04
C ALA A 821 26.69 -13.25 -18.75
N GLY A 822 26.29 -12.20 -19.49
CA GLY A 822 27.22 -11.25 -20.12
C GLY A 822 28.19 -11.87 -21.13
N ALA A 823 27.93 -13.09 -21.61
CA ALA A 823 28.88 -13.84 -22.43
C ALA A 823 29.14 -13.12 -23.77
N SER A 824 30.41 -12.84 -24.05
CA SER A 824 30.88 -12.28 -25.32
C SER A 824 31.09 -13.38 -26.36
N GLY A 825 30.62 -13.17 -27.59
CA GLY A 825 30.76 -14.12 -28.70
C GLY A 825 29.70 -13.92 -29.78
N THR A 826 30.03 -14.26 -31.02
CA THR A 826 29.07 -14.25 -32.14
C THR A 826 28.32 -15.59 -32.14
N SER A 827 26.98 -15.58 -32.14
CA SER A 827 26.23 -16.84 -32.29
C SER A 827 26.55 -17.50 -33.63
N ALA A 828 26.71 -18.82 -33.59
CA ALA A 828 26.83 -19.62 -34.80
C ALA A 828 25.53 -19.53 -35.60
N LEU A 829 25.64 -19.66 -36.93
CA LEU A 829 24.48 -19.73 -37.80
C LEU A 829 23.78 -21.07 -37.59
N ASP A 830 22.46 -21.05 -37.44
CA ASP A 830 21.63 -22.25 -37.33
C ASP A 830 20.74 -22.42 -38.58
N GLN A 831 20.35 -23.65 -38.87
CA GLN A 831 19.33 -23.97 -39.85
C GLN A 831 17.93 -23.73 -39.27
N VAL A 832 17.06 -23.06 -40.04
CA VAL A 832 15.67 -22.82 -39.68
C VAL A 832 14.77 -23.76 -40.47
N GLY A 833 13.92 -24.48 -39.76
CA GLY A 833 12.75 -25.13 -40.31
C GLY A 833 11.57 -24.16 -40.24
N TRP A 834 10.79 -24.06 -41.30
CA TRP A 834 9.70 -23.12 -41.38
C TRP A 834 8.47 -23.72 -42.05
N MET A 835 7.32 -23.17 -41.73
CA MET A 835 6.05 -23.47 -42.37
C MET A 835 5.22 -22.20 -42.49
N VAL A 836 4.57 -22.00 -43.63
CA VAL A 836 3.58 -20.95 -43.86
C VAL A 836 2.26 -21.59 -44.28
N ILE A 837 1.16 -21.12 -43.69
CA ILE A 837 -0.19 -21.59 -43.95
C ILE A 837 -1.08 -20.40 -44.30
N GLU A 838 -1.93 -20.51 -45.33
CA GLU A 838 -3.03 -19.57 -45.52
C GLU A 838 -4.06 -19.81 -44.41
N SER A 839 -4.11 -18.97 -43.38
CA SER A 839 -5.13 -19.15 -42.33
C SER A 839 -6.51 -18.62 -42.77
N GLY A 840 -6.56 -17.76 -43.81
CA GLY A 840 -7.62 -16.75 -43.89
C GLY A 840 -7.43 -15.73 -42.76
N ALA A 841 -8.20 -14.64 -42.79
CA ALA A 841 -8.07 -13.53 -41.84
C ALA A 841 -7.71 -14.06 -40.45
N ILE A 842 -6.54 -13.64 -39.97
CA ILE A 842 -6.12 -13.92 -38.59
C ILE A 842 -7.20 -13.25 -37.75
N VAL A 843 -8.20 -14.02 -37.29
CA VAL A 843 -9.14 -13.57 -36.27
C VAL A 843 -8.40 -13.63 -34.94
N GLY A 844 -7.41 -12.74 -34.83
CA GLY A 844 -6.80 -12.30 -33.60
C GLY A 844 -7.55 -11.06 -33.14
N THR A 845 -7.59 -10.89 -31.83
CA THR A 845 -8.08 -9.71 -31.14
C THR A 845 -7.53 -8.45 -31.78
N GLY A 846 -8.44 -7.61 -32.27
CA GLY A 846 -8.22 -6.20 -32.62
C GLY A 846 -6.97 -5.85 -33.44
N ASN A 847 -7.20 -5.39 -34.66
CA ASN A 847 -6.32 -4.39 -35.22
C ASN A 847 -6.33 -3.20 -34.26
N ILE A 848 -5.32 -3.11 -33.40
CA ILE A 848 -4.88 -1.82 -32.89
C ILE A 848 -4.30 -1.06 -34.10
N GLU A 849 -5.18 -0.51 -34.94
CA GLU A 849 -4.92 0.78 -35.54
C GLU A 849 -5.01 1.81 -34.41
N THR A 850 -4.02 1.82 -33.53
CA THR A 850 -3.67 3.09 -32.90
C THR A 850 -2.68 3.75 -33.83
N THR A 851 -3.16 4.82 -34.45
CA THR A 851 -2.38 5.96 -34.89
C THR A 851 -1.38 6.36 -33.80
N ALA A 852 -0.24 5.68 -33.74
CA ALA A 852 0.97 6.21 -33.17
C ALA A 852 1.81 6.63 -34.36
N GLU A 853 1.87 7.94 -34.62
CA GLU A 853 2.94 8.50 -35.43
C GLU A 853 4.25 7.82 -34.99
N GLU A 854 4.96 7.20 -35.93
CA GLU A 854 6.35 6.80 -35.68
C GLU A 854 7.06 8.06 -35.16
N GLY A 855 7.42 8.04 -33.87
CA GLY A 855 8.18 9.12 -33.28
C GLY A 855 9.38 9.44 -34.17
N THR A 856 9.53 10.71 -34.53
CA THR A 856 10.54 11.14 -35.51
C THR A 856 11.96 10.96 -34.96
N LEU A 857 12.11 10.77 -33.65
CA LEU A 857 13.39 10.64 -32.97
C LEU A 857 14.08 9.28 -33.22
N LYS A 858 15.14 9.29 -34.04
CA LYS A 858 16.06 8.17 -34.23
C LYS A 858 17.47 8.61 -33.85
N ILE A 859 18.21 7.79 -33.09
CA ILE A 859 19.58 8.07 -32.66
C ILE A 859 20.52 7.03 -33.29
N PHE A 860 21.57 7.50 -33.96
CA PHE A 860 22.58 6.64 -34.57
C PHE A 860 23.97 7.31 -34.56
N PRO A 861 25.06 6.56 -34.40
CA PRO A 861 25.09 5.27 -33.71
C PRO A 861 24.76 5.44 -32.22
N THR A 862 24.15 4.43 -31.58
CA THR A 862 23.92 4.42 -30.12
C THR A 862 25.20 4.25 -29.30
N LEU A 863 26.34 4.04 -29.98
CA LEU A 863 27.70 4.03 -29.43
C LEU A 863 28.54 4.99 -30.29
N THR A 864 28.99 6.11 -29.75
CA THR A 864 29.71 7.13 -30.53
C THR A 864 30.94 7.65 -29.81
N ARG A 865 31.96 8.03 -30.59
CA ARG A 865 33.15 8.73 -30.09
C ARG A 865 32.96 10.24 -30.15
N ASP A 866 32.62 10.83 -31.29
CA ASP A 866 32.68 12.29 -31.43
C ASP A 866 31.41 12.94 -31.99
N ILE A 867 30.61 12.19 -32.76
CA ILE A 867 29.46 12.72 -33.50
C ILE A 867 28.24 11.83 -33.27
N LEU A 868 27.12 12.45 -32.90
CA LEU A 868 25.84 11.79 -32.76
C LEU A 868 24.92 12.22 -33.91
N ASP A 869 24.50 11.27 -34.74
CA ASP A 869 23.46 11.47 -35.74
C ASP A 869 22.10 11.30 -35.08
N VAL A 870 21.27 12.32 -35.19
CA VAL A 870 19.89 12.29 -34.71
C VAL A 870 18.99 12.58 -35.91
N THR A 871 17.91 11.82 -36.05
CA THR A 871 16.76 12.20 -36.88
C THR A 871 15.69 12.68 -35.93
N ALA A 872 15.11 13.85 -36.19
CA ALA A 872 13.97 14.42 -35.47
C ALA A 872 13.29 15.43 -36.40
N GLU A 873 12.13 15.97 -36.03
CA GLU A 873 11.53 17.07 -36.80
C GLU A 873 12.39 18.35 -36.72
N TRP A 874 12.51 19.09 -37.84
CA TRP A 874 13.29 20.33 -37.90
C TRP A 874 12.79 21.36 -36.87
N GLY A 875 13.69 21.90 -36.04
CA GLY A 875 13.37 22.87 -35.00
C GLY A 875 13.11 22.27 -33.61
N THR A 876 13.06 20.94 -33.48
CA THR A 876 12.88 20.23 -32.18
C THR A 876 14.04 20.53 -31.23
N ARG A 877 13.76 20.84 -29.95
CA ARG A 877 14.83 20.97 -28.93
C ARG A 877 15.21 19.60 -28.40
N ILE A 878 16.51 19.37 -28.35
CA ILE A 878 17.14 18.16 -27.82
C ILE A 878 17.82 18.51 -26.50
N PHE A 879 17.59 17.69 -25.49
CA PHE A 879 18.19 17.74 -24.17
C PHE A 879 18.94 16.42 -23.91
N ILE A 880 20.19 16.49 -23.46
CA ILE A 880 21.01 15.34 -23.11
C ILE A 880 21.30 15.39 -21.63
N TYR A 881 20.97 14.32 -20.92
CA TYR A 881 21.14 14.15 -19.50
C TYR A 881 22.16 13.04 -19.21
N SER A 882 22.89 13.16 -18.11
CA SER A 882 23.61 12.03 -17.52
C SER A 882 22.61 11.00 -16.97
N VAL A 883 23.05 9.76 -16.73
CA VAL A 883 22.20 8.73 -16.10
C VAL A 883 21.73 9.14 -14.69
N GLY A 884 22.50 10.00 -14.00
CA GLY A 884 22.12 10.58 -12.71
C GLY A 884 21.10 11.72 -12.79
N GLY A 885 20.59 12.06 -13.99
CA GLY A 885 19.54 13.06 -14.19
C GLY A 885 20.01 14.49 -14.42
N SER A 886 21.32 14.76 -14.43
CA SER A 886 21.86 16.11 -14.69
C SER A 886 21.84 16.45 -16.17
N LEU A 887 21.30 17.61 -16.56
CA LEU A 887 21.36 18.09 -17.95
C LEU A 887 22.79 18.47 -18.31
N VAL A 888 23.37 17.82 -19.32
CA VAL A 888 24.78 18.00 -19.74
C VAL A 888 24.91 18.70 -21.09
N LYS A 889 23.88 18.67 -21.95
CA LYS A 889 23.87 19.41 -23.23
C LYS A 889 22.44 19.68 -23.68
N ASN A 890 22.22 20.80 -24.38
CA ASN A 890 20.99 21.01 -25.13
C ASN A 890 21.27 21.73 -26.45
N LEU A 891 20.42 21.52 -27.45
CA LEU A 891 20.52 22.17 -28.75
C LEU A 891 19.18 22.11 -29.50
N VAL A 892 19.10 22.79 -30.64
CA VAL A 892 17.96 22.73 -31.57
C VAL A 892 18.34 21.90 -32.78
N TYR A 893 17.55 20.89 -33.12
CA TYR A 893 17.76 20.07 -34.31
C TYR A 893 17.49 20.86 -35.59
N ARG A 894 18.44 20.88 -36.51
CA ARG A 894 18.35 21.59 -37.80
C ARG A 894 18.77 20.71 -38.98
N GLY A 895 18.46 19.41 -38.92
CA GLY A 895 18.81 18.46 -39.98
C GLY A 895 20.30 18.15 -40.08
N ILE A 896 21.07 18.40 -39.02
CA ILE A 896 22.52 18.16 -38.97
C ILE A 896 22.89 17.24 -37.81
N SER A 897 23.88 16.38 -38.02
CA SER A 897 24.61 15.68 -36.95
C SER A 897 25.31 16.71 -36.04
N PHE A 898 25.40 16.43 -34.76
CA PHE A 898 26.06 17.33 -33.81
C PHE A 898 27.15 16.61 -33.01
N SER A 899 28.21 17.35 -32.71
CA SER A 899 29.33 16.83 -31.91
C SER A 899 28.86 16.49 -30.50
N VAL A 900 29.47 15.49 -29.87
CA VAL A 900 29.34 15.16 -28.45
C VAL A 900 30.73 15.02 -27.79
N CYS A 901 31.76 15.61 -28.41
CA CYS A 901 33.15 15.51 -27.95
C CYS A 901 33.36 16.09 -26.54
N GLU A 902 32.52 17.04 -26.12
CA GLU A 902 32.60 17.65 -24.79
C GLU A 902 32.07 16.76 -23.67
N LEU A 903 31.34 15.69 -24.01
CA LEU A 903 30.80 14.76 -23.03
C LEU A 903 31.89 13.76 -22.64
N SER A 904 32.06 13.52 -21.33
CA SER A 904 32.91 12.45 -20.81
C SER A 904 32.43 11.09 -21.33
N ALA A 905 33.31 10.08 -21.43
CA ALA A 905 32.86 8.72 -21.71
C ALA A 905 31.83 8.25 -20.66
N GLY A 906 30.73 7.67 -21.12
CA GLY A 906 29.59 7.35 -20.27
C GLY A 906 28.29 7.17 -21.05
N MET A 907 27.24 6.74 -20.36
CA MET A 907 25.90 6.60 -20.92
C MET A 907 25.09 7.89 -20.72
N TYR A 908 24.31 8.27 -21.72
CA TYR A 908 23.52 9.50 -21.72
C TYR A 908 22.10 9.24 -22.22
N ILE A 909 21.16 10.01 -21.66
CA ILE A 909 19.74 10.00 -22.04
C ILE A 909 19.46 11.25 -22.85
N LEU A 910 18.97 11.09 -24.08
CA LEU A 910 18.55 12.17 -24.95
C LEU A 910 17.02 12.26 -24.89
N ARG A 911 16.48 13.46 -24.70
CA ARG A 911 15.03 13.74 -24.65
C ARG A 911 14.69 14.94 -25.52
N THR A 912 13.52 14.93 -26.16
CA THR A 912 13.00 16.08 -26.92
C THR A 912 12.00 16.89 -26.12
N ASP A 913 11.78 18.16 -26.48
CA ASP A 913 10.68 18.99 -25.96
C ASP A 913 9.29 18.45 -26.31
N LYS A 914 9.21 17.49 -27.24
CA LYS A 914 7.98 16.76 -27.60
C LYS A 914 7.77 15.47 -26.79
N GLY A 915 8.62 15.20 -25.79
CA GLY A 915 8.46 14.06 -24.89
C GLY A 915 9.06 12.74 -25.38
N GLU A 916 9.65 12.71 -26.57
CA GLU A 916 10.37 11.54 -27.09
C GLU A 916 11.72 11.39 -26.37
N SER A 917 12.22 10.16 -26.25
CA SER A 917 13.52 9.90 -25.62
C SER A 917 14.28 8.75 -26.27
N GLY A 918 15.60 8.79 -26.14
CA GLY A 918 16.51 7.74 -26.57
C GLY A 918 17.81 7.76 -25.77
N ARG A 919 18.66 6.76 -25.97
CA ARG A 919 19.92 6.61 -25.22
C ARG A 919 21.11 6.40 -26.16
N PHE A 920 22.27 6.91 -25.77
CA PHE A 920 23.53 6.61 -26.44
C PHE A 920 24.67 6.51 -25.43
N VAL A 921 25.74 5.84 -25.83
CA VAL A 921 26.97 5.68 -25.05
C VAL A 921 28.10 6.43 -25.75
N LYS A 922 28.72 7.37 -25.04
CA LYS A 922 29.95 8.03 -25.45
C LYS A 922 31.13 7.17 -25.02
N ILE A 923 31.99 6.83 -25.97
CA ILE A 923 33.27 6.16 -25.71
C ILE A 923 34.42 7.14 -25.93
N ASP A 924 35.56 6.89 -25.29
CA ASP A 924 36.80 7.67 -25.48
C ASP A 924 37.32 7.57 -26.91
#